data_AF-A0A1G5JZ27-F1
#
_entry.id   AF-A0A1G5JZ27-F1
#
_cell.length_a   1.000
_cell.length_b   1.000
_cell.length_c   1.000
_cell.angle_alpha   90.00
_cell.angle_beta   90.00
_cell.angle_gamma   90.00
#
_symmetry.space_group_name_H-M   'P 1'
#
loop_
_entity.id
_entity.type
_entity.pdbx_description
1 polymer ?
#
loop_
_entity_poly.entity_id
_entity_poly.type
_entity_poly.pdbx_seq_one_letter_code
_entity_poly.pdbx_strand_id
1 'polypeptide(L)'
;MRTNSRRALRLASALVAAGLALSAAPPALAADDGSSLLTLTDNQARKLADHAQLNAYAEADRESVDPQGSTTGPETSGANQGTDQGSGSHLDEDTGTDAGAAVTVSPKSTLEGVRGLAATLPASKGGDYFTLHSLGSVQRSKADGTALWRRDNASLYADWGVKNSRPWQTEPYPARIVMGYNAVSPFTPASDQGYVTGDLTGDGVDDVVFSASVGVAPYRPFTSPGSTLPNGTFVTVLDGRTGKTLWSKLYAYAYNVKLVDRTLVVTDAPYYNLNSPAAATATVSGIRFSYADGALTPSDTWTYDTGVRAGTAWGALEDLGDGLVAASYNQRKTATTAGRGHILVLDTGDGSVKWQTDTALYSRQLHLDTARGRLVALEQSDPTDGVKYEIDSYALADGRRTTLDSRINAVPTDMTIGDLRGDRKPEYVISESTLSPTLYINANTVRVVDSADPSSVLWSSTVKRAADNGHDGPSVWSLDVVDGSLVTAAQDDTGMDTAENPGGGQYASLTVFSGSGDVRWQVKGVGASPMFNQVYRDADGQHVRTVDQDQNVRTYGFGNGKQQSVLPLQGDLSSARSADIDGDKKKDLVVGGTSNGVWAYSGPSLTAGKPKLLWKATVPGQVHRIEKGDVNGDGHDDFVVAADTAVAVLDGRTGKVIERIDGNGQFVRSVMVADLDGDKRADIVVPTDKLRAYRGDGSKLWTYAAPDSAGGVVFGDLAVGEGRVYAQYASTGSFDKEAPAVDGAALDAKKGTVRWTAAPKAPVESVDGKLYGAVLNHGVFTSPEIPYADGHAVVYTWLATTSTTAEGTPDGSSLRAVVEIRDGRTGEVLHHGVAGGPWNVGSYFTGPEGLVLAGTASFRTYAADGQDYSLYTLPSTETGGFLTGPGGRRLLVGGVQGGLDLWDPSVLKAGNNYPAAVGSTTFIGAREYFSGDLDGDGVDEVVNLGFDETGFDRMTELLGGRYLNQFTALSQMTVSTLS
;
A
#
# COMPACT_ATOMS: atom_id res chain seq x y z
N MET A 1 -52.45 -42.68 13.08
CA MET A 1 -51.35 -41.88 12.51
C MET A 1 -51.62 -40.38 12.70
N ARG A 2 -51.35 -39.83 13.88
CA ARG A 2 -51.48 -38.39 14.19
C ARG A 2 -50.56 -38.06 15.37
N THR A 3 -49.25 -38.14 15.17
CA THR A 3 -48.26 -37.78 16.22
C THR A 3 -46.98 -37.15 15.69
N ASN A 4 -46.72 -37.16 14.37
CA ASN A 4 -45.44 -36.67 13.82
C ASN A 4 -45.42 -35.17 13.46
N SER A 5 -46.57 -34.48 13.30
CA SER A 5 -46.57 -33.06 12.91
C SER A 5 -46.28 -32.10 14.07
N ARG A 6 -46.56 -32.48 15.33
CA ARG A 6 -46.30 -31.61 16.50
C ARG A 6 -44.83 -31.59 16.92
N ARG A 7 -44.05 -32.63 16.60
CA ARG A 7 -42.59 -32.65 16.82
C ARG A 7 -41.84 -31.85 15.76
N ALA A 8 -42.25 -31.93 14.50
CA ALA A 8 -41.67 -31.12 13.43
C ALA A 8 -41.96 -29.62 13.62
N LEU A 9 -43.18 -29.25 14.05
CA LEU A 9 -43.49 -27.85 14.35
C LEU A 9 -42.73 -27.34 15.59
N ARG A 10 -42.50 -28.18 16.61
CA ARG A 10 -41.69 -27.84 17.80
C ARG A 10 -40.19 -27.78 17.51
N LEU A 11 -39.66 -28.61 16.60
CA LEU A 11 -38.28 -28.48 16.14
C LEU A 11 -38.09 -27.26 15.24
N ALA A 12 -39.05 -26.95 14.37
CA ALA A 12 -38.99 -25.74 13.55
C ALA A 12 -39.12 -24.47 14.40
N SER A 13 -39.99 -24.46 15.43
CA SER A 13 -40.07 -23.34 16.38
C SER A 13 -38.90 -23.32 17.38
N ALA A 14 -38.25 -24.44 17.68
CA ALA A 14 -37.00 -24.46 18.46
C ALA A 14 -35.77 -24.07 17.63
N LEU A 15 -35.75 -24.32 16.31
CA LEU A 15 -34.69 -23.84 15.40
C LEU A 15 -34.88 -22.37 15.03
N VAL A 16 -36.12 -21.90 14.90
CA VAL A 16 -36.42 -20.46 14.79
C VAL A 16 -36.16 -19.75 16.11
N ALA A 17 -36.45 -20.36 17.26
CA ALA A 17 -36.06 -19.84 18.57
C ALA A 17 -34.57 -19.96 18.86
N ALA A 18 -33.83 -20.91 18.27
CA ALA A 18 -32.37 -20.97 18.35
C ALA A 18 -31.72 -19.94 17.41
N GLY A 19 -32.29 -19.69 16.24
CA GLY A 19 -31.90 -18.60 15.34
C GLY A 19 -32.22 -17.21 15.90
N LEU A 20 -33.34 -17.05 16.63
CA LEU A 20 -33.71 -15.82 17.36
C LEU A 20 -33.10 -15.71 18.77
N ALA A 21 -32.59 -16.79 19.35
CA ALA A 21 -31.78 -16.74 20.58
C ALA A 21 -30.30 -16.49 20.27
N LEU A 22 -29.86 -16.71 19.02
CA LEU A 22 -28.56 -16.26 18.51
C LEU A 22 -28.53 -14.76 18.23
N SER A 23 -29.67 -14.09 18.03
CA SER A 23 -29.75 -12.62 17.90
C SER A 23 -29.76 -11.88 19.25
N ALA A 24 -29.72 -12.60 20.37
CA ALA A 24 -29.56 -12.06 21.72
C ALA A 24 -28.62 -12.92 22.57
N ALA A 25 -27.61 -13.53 21.93
CA ALA A 25 -26.58 -14.27 22.65
C ALA A 25 -25.78 -13.27 23.52
N PRO A 26 -25.48 -13.58 24.79
CA PRO A 26 -24.63 -12.73 25.59
C PRO A 26 -23.24 -12.60 24.92
N PRO A 27 -22.47 -11.56 25.26
CA PRO A 27 -21.05 -11.42 24.89
C PRO A 27 -20.15 -12.63 25.26
N ALA A 28 -20.70 -13.63 25.95
CA ALA A 28 -20.07 -14.89 26.35
C ALA A 28 -19.53 -15.74 25.20
N LEU A 29 -19.95 -15.52 23.94
CA LEU A 29 -19.34 -16.22 22.79
C LEU A 29 -18.01 -15.57 22.33
N ALA A 30 -17.67 -14.37 22.80
CA ALA A 30 -16.47 -13.62 22.44
C ALA A 30 -15.37 -13.62 23.53
N ALA A 31 -15.62 -14.21 24.70
CA ALA A 31 -14.70 -14.23 25.84
C ALA A 31 -14.40 -15.68 26.27
N ASP A 32 -13.12 -16.02 26.41
CA ASP A 32 -12.70 -17.22 27.15
C ASP A 32 -12.95 -16.99 28.65
N ASP A 33 -14.01 -17.59 29.20
CA ASP A 33 -14.34 -17.96 30.60
C ASP A 33 -13.92 -17.07 31.82
N GLY A 34 -13.38 -15.86 31.64
CA GLY A 34 -12.94 -14.97 32.71
C GLY A 34 -13.88 -13.79 32.93
N SER A 35 -14.75 -13.86 33.95
CA SER A 35 -15.57 -12.71 34.39
C SER A 35 -14.77 -11.66 35.18
N SER A 36 -13.47 -11.86 35.38
CA SER A 36 -12.57 -10.95 36.10
C SER A 36 -12.03 -9.86 35.16
N LEU A 37 -11.90 -8.64 35.67
CA LEU A 37 -11.27 -7.52 34.95
C LEU A 37 -9.82 -7.87 34.59
N LEU A 38 -9.48 -7.78 33.30
CA LEU A 38 -8.14 -7.95 32.76
C LEU A 38 -7.31 -6.70 33.05
N THR A 39 -6.16 -6.87 33.69
CA THR A 39 -5.21 -5.78 33.96
C THR A 39 -3.89 -6.09 33.26
N LEU A 40 -3.37 -5.11 32.53
CA LEU A 40 -2.14 -5.28 31.75
C LEU A 40 -0.94 -4.68 32.49
N THR A 41 0.24 -5.27 32.30
CA THR A 41 1.51 -4.57 32.57
C THR A 41 1.74 -3.48 31.53
N ASP A 42 2.58 -2.47 31.83
CA ASP A 42 2.95 -1.42 30.87
C ASP A 42 3.46 -2.01 29.54
N ASN A 43 4.24 -3.09 29.62
CA ASN A 43 4.79 -3.75 28.44
C ASN A 43 3.71 -4.45 27.60
N GLN A 44 2.74 -5.09 28.25
CA GLN A 44 1.60 -5.68 27.56
C GLN A 44 0.71 -4.61 26.92
N ALA A 45 0.46 -3.50 27.63
CA ALA A 45 -0.33 -2.39 27.10
C ALA A 45 0.32 -1.73 25.88
N ARG A 46 1.66 -1.51 25.92
CA ARG A 46 2.40 -1.00 24.75
C ARG A 46 2.32 -1.96 23.57
N LYS A 47 2.66 -3.23 23.77
CA LYS A 47 2.58 -4.24 22.69
C LYS A 47 1.19 -4.32 22.08
N LEU A 48 0.16 -4.37 22.92
CA LEU A 48 -1.23 -4.37 22.47
C LEU A 48 -1.57 -3.11 21.66
N ALA A 49 -1.16 -1.92 22.11
CA ALA A 49 -1.36 -0.68 21.37
C ALA A 49 -0.63 -0.66 20.02
N ASP A 50 0.53 -1.32 19.92
CA ASP A 50 1.32 -1.36 18.69
C ASP A 50 0.61 -2.14 17.58
N HIS A 51 -0.09 -3.21 17.93
CA HIS A 51 -0.75 -4.08 16.94
C HIS A 51 -2.28 -3.90 16.83
N ALA A 52 -2.98 -3.48 17.87
CA ALA A 52 -4.43 -3.24 17.88
C ALA A 52 -4.83 -1.87 17.29
N GLN A 53 -4.35 -1.61 16.07
CA GLN A 53 -4.65 -0.41 15.28
C GLN A 53 -4.49 -0.73 13.79
N LEU A 54 -5.15 0.04 12.93
CA LEU A 54 -4.85 0.02 11.51
C LEU A 54 -3.55 0.76 11.22
N ASN A 55 -2.69 0.17 10.40
CA ASN A 55 -1.52 0.85 9.86
C ASN A 55 -1.94 1.70 8.66
N ALA A 56 -2.24 2.98 8.89
CA ALA A 56 -2.66 3.86 7.81
C ALA A 56 -1.58 4.07 6.73
N TYR A 57 -0.31 3.85 7.06
CA TYR A 57 0.85 4.26 6.26
C TYR A 57 1.60 3.10 5.60
N ALA A 58 1.21 1.85 5.85
CA ALA A 58 1.82 0.63 5.28
C ALA A 58 3.33 0.44 5.55
N GLU A 59 3.82 0.84 6.74
CA GLU A 59 5.19 0.49 7.19
C GLU A 59 5.28 -1.00 7.59
N ALA A 60 6.18 -1.76 6.96
CA ALA A 60 6.43 -3.18 7.26
C ALA A 60 7.01 -3.41 8.67
N ASP A 61 7.63 -2.40 9.30
CA ASP A 61 8.31 -2.54 10.58
C ASP A 61 7.54 -1.83 11.71
N ARG A 62 6.77 -2.61 12.48
CA ARG A 62 6.19 -2.16 13.76
C ARG A 62 7.26 -2.18 14.86
N GLU A 63 8.22 -1.26 14.82
CA GLU A 63 8.89 -0.81 16.05
C GLU A 63 8.25 0.51 16.50
N SER A 64 7.56 0.47 17.64
CA SER A 64 6.88 1.63 18.21
C SER A 64 7.86 2.72 18.60
N VAL A 65 7.69 3.90 18.01
CA VAL A 65 8.36 5.11 18.45
C VAL A 65 7.61 5.65 19.67
N ASP A 66 8.08 5.33 20.87
CA ASP A 66 7.79 6.14 22.06
C ASP A 66 8.84 7.26 22.11
N PRO A 67 8.49 8.53 21.83
CA PRO A 67 9.46 9.61 21.85
C PRO A 67 9.99 9.94 23.26
N GLN A 68 9.37 9.42 24.35
CA GLN A 68 9.64 9.90 25.73
C GLN A 68 9.57 8.84 26.87
N GLY A 69 9.53 7.53 26.60
CA GLY A 69 9.26 6.52 27.65
C GLY A 69 10.38 5.51 27.95
N SER A 70 10.89 5.59 29.18
CA SER A 70 11.81 4.69 29.89
C SER A 70 11.68 3.17 29.65
N THR A 71 12.77 2.55 29.18
CA THR A 71 13.14 1.17 29.56
C THR A 71 14.56 1.16 30.09
N THR A 72 14.72 1.30 31.41
CA THR A 72 15.92 0.81 32.10
C THR A 72 15.82 -0.71 32.21
N GLY A 73 16.46 -1.43 31.30
CA GLY A 73 16.70 -2.88 31.32
C GLY A 73 17.98 -3.15 30.54
N PRO A 74 18.85 -4.06 31.00
CA PRO A 74 20.25 -4.06 30.60
C PRO A 74 20.41 -4.35 29.12
N GLU A 75 21.12 -3.46 28.43
CA GLU A 75 21.73 -3.72 27.15
C GLU A 75 22.60 -4.98 27.26
N THR A 76 22.07 -6.12 26.83
CA THR A 76 22.93 -7.18 26.32
C THR A 76 23.35 -6.77 24.92
N SER A 77 24.45 -6.03 24.88
CA SER A 77 25.22 -5.69 23.69
C SER A 77 25.70 -6.96 22.99
N GLY A 78 24.85 -7.49 22.09
CA GLY A 78 25.29 -8.27 20.96
C GLY A 78 25.90 -7.30 19.94
N ALA A 79 27.22 -7.13 20.01
CA ALA A 79 27.97 -6.34 19.05
C ALA A 79 27.76 -6.88 17.63
N ASN A 80 26.97 -6.16 16.84
CA ASN A 80 27.12 -5.99 15.40
C ASN A 80 26.30 -4.76 14.99
N GLN A 81 26.69 -3.59 15.52
CA GLN A 81 26.41 -2.33 14.86
C GLN A 81 27.38 -2.21 13.68
N GLY A 82 26.94 -2.66 12.50
CA GLY A 82 27.45 -2.13 11.25
C GLY A 82 26.91 -0.71 11.13
N THR A 83 27.76 0.29 11.37
CA THR A 83 27.45 1.68 11.06
C THR A 83 27.49 1.87 9.55
N ASP A 84 26.43 1.49 8.83
CA ASP A 84 26.22 1.98 7.46
C ASP A 84 25.61 3.37 7.53
N GLN A 85 26.48 4.32 7.88
CA GLN A 85 26.33 5.71 7.54
C GLN A 85 26.61 5.83 6.04
N GLY A 86 25.56 5.96 5.23
CA GLY A 86 25.63 6.58 3.91
C GLY A 86 25.93 8.08 4.05
N SER A 87 27.07 8.43 4.65
CA SER A 87 27.71 9.72 4.42
C SER A 87 28.64 9.52 3.24
N GLY A 88 28.50 10.34 2.20
CA GLY A 88 29.39 10.30 1.04
C GLY A 88 30.85 10.19 1.46
N SER A 89 31.42 9.01 1.29
CA SER A 89 32.87 8.87 1.29
C SER A 89 33.32 9.33 -0.08
N HIS A 90 33.83 10.55 -0.12
CA HIS A 90 34.97 10.83 -0.98
C HIS A 90 36.03 9.79 -0.60
N LEU A 91 36.10 8.71 -1.37
CA LEU A 91 37.32 7.92 -1.44
C LEU A 91 38.27 8.76 -2.29
N ASP A 92 39.31 9.24 -1.62
CA ASP A 92 40.40 9.99 -2.23
C ASP A 92 40.90 9.30 -3.49
N GLU A 93 41.16 10.15 -4.46
CA GLU A 93 41.86 9.89 -5.71
C GLU A 93 43.10 9.04 -5.47
N ASP A 94 43.23 7.97 -6.26
CA ASP A 94 44.46 7.56 -6.98
C ASP A 94 44.60 6.04 -7.04
N THR A 95 43.89 5.42 -7.99
CA THR A 95 44.47 4.33 -8.80
C THR A 95 43.84 4.41 -10.20
N GLY A 96 44.53 5.12 -11.09
CA GLY A 96 44.10 5.29 -12.47
C GLY A 96 43.92 3.97 -13.21
N THR A 97 42.79 3.84 -13.91
CA THR A 97 42.68 3.29 -15.27
C THR A 97 41.41 3.87 -15.91
N ASP A 98 41.60 4.73 -16.92
CA ASP A 98 40.65 5.25 -17.92
C ASP A 98 39.15 5.29 -17.56
N ALA A 99 38.73 6.28 -16.77
CA ALA A 99 37.31 6.61 -16.64
C ALA A 99 36.84 7.37 -17.89
N GLY A 100 35.94 6.76 -18.68
CA GLY A 100 35.23 7.46 -19.76
C GLY A 100 34.51 8.72 -19.26
N ALA A 101 34.22 9.66 -20.15
CA ALA A 101 33.58 10.94 -19.80
C ALA A 101 32.33 10.75 -18.92
N ALA A 102 32.16 11.63 -17.91
CA ALA A 102 31.00 11.61 -17.03
C ALA A 102 29.69 11.85 -17.81
N VAL A 103 28.61 11.23 -17.36
CA VAL A 103 27.26 11.35 -17.92
C VAL A 103 26.37 12.01 -16.87
N THR A 104 25.73 13.12 -17.24
CA THR A 104 24.80 13.82 -16.34
C THR A 104 23.40 13.26 -16.53
N VAL A 105 22.81 12.72 -15.47
CA VAL A 105 21.40 12.29 -15.44
C VAL A 105 20.55 13.44 -14.91
N SER A 106 19.70 14.02 -15.76
CA SER A 106 18.92 15.23 -15.43
C SER A 106 17.42 14.93 -15.36
N PRO A 107 16.80 14.92 -14.16
CA PRO A 107 15.35 14.74 -14.02
C PRO A 107 14.57 15.84 -14.74
N LYS A 108 13.50 15.46 -15.45
CA LYS A 108 12.64 16.37 -16.22
C LYS A 108 11.22 16.40 -15.73
N SER A 109 10.60 15.23 -15.63
CA SER A 109 9.22 15.10 -15.13
C SER A 109 9.14 13.99 -14.09
N THR A 110 8.34 14.25 -13.08
CA THR A 110 8.07 13.30 -11.99
C THR A 110 6.56 13.16 -11.81
N LEU A 111 6.10 11.93 -11.72
CA LEU A 111 4.72 11.57 -11.44
C LEU A 111 4.68 10.73 -10.17
N GLU A 112 4.14 11.28 -9.10
CA GLU A 112 4.03 10.58 -7.81
C GLU A 112 2.84 9.62 -7.78
N GLY A 113 3.06 8.42 -7.23
CA GLY A 113 2.01 7.44 -6.97
C GLY A 113 1.21 7.79 -5.71
N VAL A 114 -0.10 7.56 -5.71
CA VAL A 114 -0.89 7.60 -4.47
C VAL A 114 -0.62 6.34 -3.64
N ARG A 115 -0.52 6.49 -2.30
CA ARG A 115 -0.16 5.38 -1.39
C ARG A 115 -0.82 5.50 -0.02
N GLY A 116 -0.94 4.36 0.66
CA GLY A 116 -1.50 4.25 2.00
C GLY A 116 -3.04 4.22 2.02
N LEU A 117 -3.63 4.22 3.21
CA LEU A 117 -5.09 4.29 3.36
C LEU A 117 -5.61 5.62 2.80
N ALA A 118 -6.82 5.58 2.25
CA ALA A 118 -7.45 6.76 1.70
C ALA A 118 -8.91 6.93 2.10
N ALA A 119 -9.27 8.17 2.41
CA ALA A 119 -10.63 8.58 2.70
C ALA A 119 -11.22 9.38 1.54
N THR A 120 -12.54 9.29 1.34
CA THR A 120 -13.28 10.11 0.39
C THR A 120 -14.21 11.08 1.12
N LEU A 121 -14.15 12.35 0.76
CA LEU A 121 -14.92 13.43 1.40
C LEU A 121 -15.79 14.15 0.37
N PRO A 122 -16.99 14.64 0.72
CA PRO A 122 -17.81 15.40 -0.21
C PRO A 122 -17.13 16.73 -0.57
N ALA A 123 -17.21 17.13 -1.84
CA ALA A 123 -16.71 18.44 -2.31
C ALA A 123 -17.84 19.38 -2.73
N SER A 124 -18.97 18.85 -3.19
CA SER A 124 -20.16 19.63 -3.54
C SER A 124 -21.43 18.78 -3.60
N LYS A 125 -22.59 19.42 -3.79
CA LYS A 125 -23.92 18.77 -3.84
C LYS A 125 -24.17 17.89 -5.08
N GLY A 126 -23.17 17.67 -5.94
CA GLY A 126 -23.27 16.90 -7.19
C GLY A 126 -22.57 15.54 -7.21
N GLY A 127 -22.06 15.06 -6.07
CA GLY A 127 -21.31 13.80 -5.99
C GLY A 127 -19.81 13.94 -6.29
N ASP A 128 -19.33 15.17 -6.54
CA ASP A 128 -17.90 15.49 -6.52
C ASP A 128 -17.32 15.19 -5.14
N TYR A 129 -16.07 14.75 -5.13
CA TYR A 129 -15.43 14.28 -3.91
C TYR A 129 -13.93 14.57 -3.90
N PHE A 130 -13.39 14.69 -2.70
CA PHE A 130 -11.96 14.64 -2.46
C PHE A 130 -11.53 13.19 -2.17
N THR A 131 -10.28 12.87 -2.49
CA THR A 131 -9.59 11.69 -2.01
C THR A 131 -8.32 12.13 -1.30
N LEU A 132 -8.18 11.74 -0.03
CA LEU A 132 -7.03 12.06 0.81
C LEU A 132 -6.31 10.75 1.14
N HIS A 133 -5.05 10.64 0.74
CA HIS A 133 -4.20 9.49 1.05
C HIS A 133 -3.30 9.79 2.25
N SER A 134 -3.13 8.81 3.13
CA SER A 134 -2.31 8.92 4.34
C SER A 134 -0.88 9.34 4.06
N LEU A 135 -0.33 9.02 2.88
CA LEU A 135 1.01 9.41 2.45
C LEU A 135 1.03 10.64 1.53
N GLY A 136 0.11 11.59 1.73
CA GLY A 136 0.33 12.99 1.33
C GLY A 136 -0.29 13.44 0.01
N SER A 137 -1.08 12.60 -0.68
CA SER A 137 -1.78 13.02 -1.90
C SER A 137 -3.24 13.42 -1.63
N VAL A 138 -3.64 14.57 -2.17
CA VAL A 138 -5.00 15.09 -2.11
C VAL A 138 -5.49 15.39 -3.53
N GLN A 139 -6.64 14.83 -3.92
CA GLN A 139 -7.22 15.02 -5.25
C GLN A 139 -8.69 15.38 -5.14
N ARG A 140 -9.18 16.27 -6.00
CA ARG A 140 -10.63 16.41 -6.24
C ARG A 140 -11.02 15.75 -7.55
N SER A 141 -12.12 15.01 -7.52
CA SER A 141 -12.70 14.38 -8.70
C SER A 141 -14.19 14.71 -8.81
N LYS A 142 -14.71 14.70 -10.05
CA LYS A 142 -16.15 14.67 -10.30
C LYS A 142 -16.74 13.33 -9.87
N ALA A 143 -18.07 13.25 -9.77
CA ALA A 143 -18.77 12.00 -9.45
C ALA A 143 -18.35 10.80 -10.34
N ASP A 144 -18.09 11.04 -11.62
CA ASP A 144 -17.64 10.05 -12.60
C ASP A 144 -16.14 9.66 -12.50
N GLY A 145 -15.40 10.23 -11.54
CA GLY A 145 -13.97 9.99 -11.35
C GLY A 145 -13.05 10.86 -12.19
N THR A 146 -13.56 11.81 -12.97
CA THR A 146 -12.73 12.77 -13.68
C THR A 146 -12.00 13.66 -12.69
N ALA A 147 -10.66 13.56 -12.64
CA ALA A 147 -9.83 14.41 -11.81
C ALA A 147 -9.94 15.87 -12.25
N LEU A 148 -10.16 16.78 -11.29
CA LEU A 148 -10.21 18.22 -11.51
C LEU A 148 -8.88 18.89 -11.17
N TRP A 149 -8.25 18.45 -10.08
CA TRP A 149 -6.91 18.84 -9.67
C TRP A 149 -6.34 17.80 -8.70
N ARG A 150 -5.02 17.75 -8.58
CA ARG A 150 -4.29 16.91 -7.62
C ARG A 150 -3.14 17.69 -6.99
N ARG A 151 -2.89 17.43 -5.71
CA ARG A 151 -1.71 17.86 -4.95
C ARG A 151 -0.96 16.61 -4.49
N ASP A 152 0.34 16.63 -4.70
CA ASP A 152 1.30 15.61 -4.27
C ASP A 152 2.26 16.18 -3.21
N ASN A 153 3.14 15.35 -2.67
CA ASN A 153 4.08 15.76 -1.63
C ASN A 153 4.99 16.90 -2.10
N ALA A 154 5.55 16.81 -3.32
CA ALA A 154 6.41 17.86 -3.86
C ALA A 154 5.71 19.23 -3.87
N SER A 155 4.45 19.27 -4.28
CA SER A 155 3.66 20.49 -4.34
C SER A 155 3.29 21.05 -2.96
N LEU A 156 2.98 20.18 -1.99
CA LEU A 156 2.68 20.58 -0.61
C LEU A 156 3.93 21.12 0.10
N TYR A 157 5.06 20.43 -0.03
CA TYR A 157 6.34 20.88 0.54
C TYR A 157 6.76 22.24 -0.02
N ALA A 158 6.53 22.48 -1.31
CA ALA A 158 6.78 23.77 -1.95
C ALA A 158 5.90 24.87 -1.35
N ASP A 159 4.59 24.63 -1.19
CA ASP A 159 3.66 25.59 -0.60
C ASP A 159 3.99 25.90 0.86
N TRP A 160 4.39 24.89 1.63
CA TRP A 160 4.84 25.04 3.01
C TRP A 160 6.22 25.69 3.14
N GLY A 161 6.96 25.85 2.04
CA GLY A 161 8.31 26.40 2.05
C GLY A 161 9.31 25.53 2.81
N VAL A 162 9.10 24.21 2.83
CA VAL A 162 9.95 23.25 3.53
C VAL A 162 11.29 23.16 2.82
N LYS A 163 12.37 23.42 3.58
CA LYS A 163 13.75 23.25 3.12
C LYS A 163 14.49 22.33 4.07
N ASN A 164 15.01 21.22 3.53
CA ASN A 164 15.74 20.28 4.35
C ASN A 164 16.99 20.92 4.97
N SER A 165 17.23 20.64 6.25
CA SER A 165 18.39 21.10 7.00
C SER A 165 19.63 20.22 6.78
N ARG A 166 19.46 18.98 6.30
CA ARG A 166 20.55 18.01 6.06
C ARG A 166 20.85 17.87 4.57
N PRO A 167 22.08 18.15 4.11
CA PRO A 167 22.41 18.18 2.69
C PRO A 167 22.42 16.79 2.02
N TRP A 168 22.56 15.70 2.78
CA TRP A 168 22.53 14.33 2.26
C TRP A 168 21.13 13.69 2.24
N GLN A 169 20.08 14.38 2.69
CA GLN A 169 18.69 13.89 2.69
C GLN A 169 17.84 14.63 1.64
N THR A 170 18.34 14.79 0.42
CA THR A 170 17.74 15.69 -0.59
C THR A 170 16.28 15.39 -0.93
N GLU A 171 15.89 14.13 -0.98
CA GLU A 171 14.51 13.71 -1.23
C GLU A 171 13.65 13.83 0.05
N PRO A 172 12.48 14.48 0.00
CA PRO A 172 11.54 14.48 1.12
C PRO A 172 10.97 13.08 1.36
N TYR A 173 10.45 12.85 2.57
CA TYR A 173 9.62 11.67 2.85
C TYR A 173 8.15 12.06 2.69
N PRO A 174 7.22 11.12 2.44
CA PRO A 174 5.81 11.46 2.35
C PRO A 174 5.33 12.16 3.64
N ALA A 175 4.60 13.26 3.46
CA ALA A 175 3.84 13.90 4.52
C ALA A 175 2.74 12.93 4.96
N ARG A 176 2.70 12.64 6.27
CA ARG A 176 1.74 11.70 6.83
C ARG A 176 0.46 12.43 7.20
N ILE A 177 -0.54 12.41 6.32
CA ILE A 177 -1.86 12.96 6.63
C ILE A 177 -2.43 12.17 7.81
N VAL A 178 -2.79 12.89 8.86
CA VAL A 178 -3.26 12.29 10.11
C VAL A 178 -4.58 11.57 9.85
N MET A 179 -4.57 10.26 10.07
CA MET A 179 -5.74 9.39 10.00
C MET A 179 -5.50 8.12 10.83
N GLY A 180 -6.51 7.26 10.95
CA GLY A 180 -6.44 6.03 11.73
C GLY A 180 -7.01 6.18 13.13
N TYR A 181 -7.04 5.10 13.89
CA TYR A 181 -7.47 5.11 15.29
C TYR A 181 -6.76 3.99 16.04
N ASN A 182 -6.33 4.27 17.28
CA ASN A 182 -5.70 3.27 18.15
C ASN A 182 -6.66 2.89 19.28
N ALA A 183 -7.13 1.64 19.28
CA ALA A 183 -8.16 1.18 20.21
C ALA A 183 -7.71 1.09 21.69
N VAL A 184 -6.42 1.25 21.97
CA VAL A 184 -5.82 0.96 23.27
C VAL A 184 -5.27 2.22 23.93
N SER A 185 -4.59 3.07 23.16
CA SER A 185 -3.82 4.20 23.68
C SER A 185 -4.21 5.51 22.98
N PRO A 186 -4.59 6.57 23.72
CA PRO A 186 -4.92 7.89 23.14
C PRO A 186 -3.67 8.72 22.84
N PHE A 187 -2.49 8.14 23.07
CA PHE A 187 -1.21 8.82 23.08
C PHE A 187 -0.34 8.41 21.89
N THR A 188 -0.99 8.10 20.77
CA THR A 188 -0.36 7.59 19.54
C THR A 188 -0.56 8.58 18.39
N PRO A 189 0.25 8.51 17.32
CA PRO A 189 0.10 9.36 16.15
C PRO A 189 -1.02 8.89 15.20
N ALA A 190 -2.18 8.51 15.75
CA ALA A 190 -3.37 8.10 15.01
C ALA A 190 -4.59 8.90 15.52
N SER A 191 -5.35 9.48 14.59
CA SER A 191 -6.62 10.15 14.89
C SER A 191 -7.54 10.11 13.69
N ASP A 192 -8.82 9.84 13.94
CA ASP A 192 -9.93 9.86 12.98
C ASP A 192 -10.41 11.29 12.68
N GLN A 193 -9.81 12.31 13.31
CA GLN A 193 -10.17 13.72 13.18
C GLN A 193 -9.03 14.57 12.59
N GLY A 194 -8.16 13.97 11.78
CA GLY A 194 -7.06 14.68 11.13
C GLY A 194 -7.45 15.51 9.92
N TYR A 195 -8.71 15.48 9.48
CA TYR A 195 -9.20 16.23 8.32
C TYR A 195 -10.70 16.57 8.43
N VAL A 196 -11.13 17.59 7.69
CA VAL A 196 -12.53 18.03 7.59
C VAL A 196 -12.75 18.84 6.29
N THR A 197 -13.99 18.98 5.84
CA THR A 197 -14.35 19.85 4.70
C THR A 197 -15.35 20.94 5.09
N GLY A 198 -15.32 22.07 4.39
CA GLY A 198 -16.33 23.13 4.50
C GLY A 198 -15.99 24.36 3.67
N ASP A 199 -17.01 25.10 3.22
CA ASP A 199 -16.86 26.28 2.36
C ASP A 199 -16.36 27.53 3.12
N LEU A 200 -15.03 27.64 3.27
CA LEU A 200 -14.34 28.75 3.91
C LEU A 200 -14.17 29.95 2.96
N THR A 201 -14.16 29.72 1.65
CA THR A 201 -14.08 30.78 0.63
C THR A 201 -15.44 31.42 0.31
N GLY A 202 -16.55 30.76 0.63
CA GLY A 202 -17.91 31.19 0.32
C GLY A 202 -18.31 31.00 -1.14
N ASP A 203 -17.62 30.13 -1.87
CA ASP A 203 -17.74 29.99 -3.32
C ASP A 203 -18.70 28.86 -3.77
N GLY A 204 -19.26 28.14 -2.79
CA GLY A 204 -20.20 27.05 -2.96
C GLY A 204 -19.57 25.67 -3.17
N VAL A 205 -18.24 25.57 -3.14
CA VAL A 205 -17.48 24.32 -3.09
C VAL A 205 -16.83 24.21 -1.72
N ASP A 206 -16.94 23.06 -1.07
CA ASP A 206 -16.27 22.86 0.22
C ASP A 206 -14.75 22.87 0.02
N ASP A 207 -14.03 23.57 0.88
CA ASP A 207 -12.57 23.51 0.98
C ASP A 207 -12.17 22.30 1.82
N VAL A 208 -10.94 21.81 1.64
CA VAL A 208 -10.40 20.69 2.43
C VAL A 208 -9.38 21.19 3.44
N VAL A 209 -9.58 20.81 4.70
CA VAL A 209 -8.64 21.04 5.79
C VAL A 209 -8.05 19.71 6.21
N PHE A 210 -6.73 19.63 6.34
CA PHE A 210 -6.06 18.43 6.85
C PHE A 210 -4.80 18.77 7.64
N SER A 211 -4.48 17.87 8.57
CA SER A 211 -3.22 17.82 9.30
C SER A 211 -2.27 16.83 8.65
N ALA A 212 -1.00 17.20 8.49
CA ALA A 212 0.04 16.32 7.95
C ALA A 212 1.33 16.39 8.76
N SER A 213 1.78 15.25 9.29
CA SER A 213 3.04 15.11 10.03
C SER A 213 4.23 15.06 9.08
N VAL A 214 5.23 15.90 9.32
CA VAL A 214 6.39 16.11 8.45
C VAL A 214 7.67 16.09 9.28
N GLY A 215 8.68 15.34 8.82
CA GLY A 215 10.01 15.29 9.43
C GLY A 215 10.10 14.51 10.75
N VAL A 216 9.05 13.79 11.15
CA VAL A 216 8.97 13.04 12.42
C VAL A 216 9.39 11.58 12.25
N ALA A 217 8.81 10.88 11.27
CA ALA A 217 9.03 9.44 11.05
C ALA A 217 9.26 9.17 9.54
N PRO A 218 10.51 8.90 9.13
CA PRO A 218 11.74 9.01 9.92
C PRO A 218 12.08 10.48 10.23
N TYR A 219 12.94 10.69 11.23
CA TYR A 219 13.38 12.03 11.58
C TYR A 219 14.17 12.70 10.44
N ARG A 220 13.58 13.74 9.85
CA ARG A 220 14.15 14.55 8.74
C ARG A 220 13.93 16.03 9.02
N PRO A 221 14.87 16.69 9.71
CA PRO A 221 14.69 18.05 10.16
C PRO A 221 14.71 19.04 8.99
N PHE A 222 13.84 20.05 9.04
CA PHE A 222 13.72 21.07 8.00
C PHE A 222 13.62 22.49 8.57
N THR A 223 13.56 23.47 7.70
CA THR A 223 13.15 24.85 8.01
C THR A 223 11.89 25.19 7.22
N SER A 224 11.02 26.00 7.82
CA SER A 224 9.76 26.46 7.23
C SER A 224 9.52 27.92 7.63
N PRO A 225 8.95 28.77 6.75
CA PRO A 225 8.61 30.14 7.11
C PRO A 225 7.72 30.23 8.35
N GLY A 226 7.99 31.22 9.21
CA GLY A 226 7.15 31.51 10.38
C GLY A 226 7.23 30.51 11.54
N SER A 227 8.13 29.51 11.49
CA SER A 227 8.31 28.53 12.56
C SER A 227 9.78 28.25 12.86
N THR A 228 10.08 27.98 14.13
CA THR A 228 11.41 27.48 14.57
C THR A 228 11.45 25.97 14.70
N LEU A 229 10.32 25.28 14.49
CA LEU A 229 10.23 23.83 14.62
C LEU A 229 10.94 23.14 13.44
N PRO A 230 11.85 22.18 13.69
CA PRO A 230 12.49 21.42 12.64
C PRO A 230 11.63 20.25 12.12
N ASN A 231 10.49 19.98 12.74
CA ASN A 231 9.49 18.98 12.37
C ASN A 231 8.20 19.26 13.14
N GLY A 232 7.09 18.69 12.69
CA GLY A 232 5.80 18.86 13.34
C GLY A 232 4.66 18.50 12.42
N THR A 233 3.51 19.13 12.64
CA THR A 233 2.29 18.88 11.88
C THR A 233 1.83 20.16 11.19
N PHE A 234 1.77 20.14 9.86
CA PHE A 234 1.14 21.22 9.11
C PHE A 234 -0.37 21.05 9.14
N VAL A 235 -1.11 22.08 9.55
CA VAL A 235 -2.54 22.21 9.26
C VAL A 235 -2.68 23.06 8.02
N THR A 236 -3.33 22.52 6.99
CA THR A 236 -3.42 23.14 5.66
C THR A 236 -4.87 23.24 5.24
N VAL A 237 -5.24 24.38 4.63
CA VAL A 237 -6.50 24.58 3.93
C VAL A 237 -6.22 24.68 2.44
N LEU A 238 -6.79 23.77 1.65
CA LEU A 238 -6.77 23.86 0.18
C LEU A 238 -8.14 24.32 -0.32
N ASP A 239 -8.11 25.23 -1.29
CA ASP A 239 -9.28 25.64 -2.05
C ASP A 239 -9.93 24.44 -2.75
N GLY A 240 -11.19 24.15 -2.43
CA GLY A 240 -11.92 23.04 -3.03
C GLY A 240 -12.08 23.17 -4.54
N ARG A 241 -12.19 24.38 -5.06
CA ARG A 241 -12.35 24.67 -6.49
C ARG A 241 -11.03 24.53 -7.25
N THR A 242 -9.93 25.03 -6.71
CA THR A 242 -8.68 25.16 -7.46
C THR A 242 -7.53 24.26 -6.99
N GLY A 243 -7.61 23.70 -5.79
CA GLY A 243 -6.53 22.95 -5.15
C GLY A 243 -5.39 23.82 -4.62
N LYS A 244 -5.51 25.16 -4.72
CA LYS A 244 -4.50 26.09 -4.21
C LYS A 244 -4.47 26.08 -2.68
N THR A 245 -3.28 26.07 -2.09
CA THR A 245 -3.13 26.32 -0.65
C THR A 245 -3.56 27.74 -0.32
N LEU A 246 -4.63 27.85 0.49
CA LEU A 246 -5.20 29.11 0.95
C LEU A 246 -4.56 29.60 2.24
N TRP A 247 -4.19 28.66 3.11
CA TRP A 247 -3.54 28.91 4.40
C TRP A 247 -2.85 27.64 4.89
N SER A 248 -1.73 27.80 5.59
CA SER A 248 -1.08 26.71 6.31
C SER A 248 -0.32 27.22 7.53
N LYS A 249 -0.23 26.39 8.58
CA LYS A 249 0.61 26.65 9.76
C LYS A 249 1.21 25.37 10.30
N LEU A 250 2.48 25.45 10.72
CA LEU A 250 3.19 24.36 11.40
C LEU A 250 2.94 24.42 12.91
N TYR A 251 2.45 23.31 13.46
CA TYR A 251 2.23 23.05 14.88
C TYR A 251 3.20 21.99 15.39
N ALA A 252 3.34 21.87 16.71
CA ALA A 252 4.18 20.84 17.30
C ALA A 252 3.57 19.45 17.10
N TYR A 253 2.26 19.32 17.35
CA TYR A 253 1.50 18.08 17.21
C TYR A 253 -0.01 18.38 17.11
N ALA A 254 -0.52 18.56 15.88
CA ALA A 254 -1.92 18.94 15.63
C ALA A 254 -2.73 17.83 14.95
N TYR A 255 -3.29 16.92 15.75
CA TYR A 255 -3.89 15.68 15.24
C TYR A 255 -5.42 15.70 15.20
N ASN A 256 -6.07 16.72 15.77
CA ASN A 256 -7.50 16.93 15.65
C ASN A 256 -7.78 18.31 15.03
N VAL A 257 -8.62 18.33 14.00
CA VAL A 257 -9.18 19.53 13.40
C VAL A 257 -10.69 19.38 13.24
N LYS A 258 -11.42 20.48 13.38
CA LYS A 258 -12.87 20.52 13.15
C LYS A 258 -13.27 21.90 12.62
N LEU A 259 -14.24 21.94 11.73
CA LEU A 259 -14.95 23.17 11.38
C LEU A 259 -16.24 23.23 12.17
N VAL A 260 -16.44 24.33 12.90
CA VAL A 260 -17.69 24.64 13.62
C VAL A 260 -18.14 26.00 13.13
N ASP A 261 -19.28 26.03 12.44
CA ASP A 261 -19.75 27.13 11.60
C ASP A 261 -18.71 27.56 10.55
N ARG A 262 -17.92 28.60 10.85
CA ARG A 262 -16.79 29.09 10.01
C ARG A 262 -15.49 29.24 10.80
N THR A 263 -15.43 28.62 11.97
CA THR A 263 -14.26 28.64 12.84
C THR A 263 -13.52 27.32 12.66
N LEU A 264 -12.27 27.40 12.20
CA LEU A 264 -11.35 26.26 12.20
C LEU A 264 -10.80 26.08 13.61
N VAL A 265 -11.19 24.98 14.25
CA VAL A 265 -10.70 24.57 15.56
C VAL A 265 -9.53 23.60 15.36
N VAL A 266 -8.38 23.92 15.96
CA VAL A 266 -7.13 23.17 15.85
C VAL A 266 -6.60 22.87 17.25
N THR A 267 -6.26 21.62 17.51
CA THR A 267 -5.57 21.22 18.73
C THR A 267 -4.06 21.18 18.54
N ASP A 268 -3.28 21.46 19.58
CA ASP A 268 -1.82 21.28 19.60
C ASP A 268 -1.39 20.62 20.92
N ALA A 269 -0.56 19.58 20.85
CA ALA A 269 -0.03 18.83 21.99
C ALA A 269 1.51 18.77 21.98
N PRO A 270 2.20 19.85 22.38
CA PRO A 270 3.65 19.99 22.23
C PRO A 270 4.50 18.89 22.90
N TYR A 271 3.96 18.17 23.87
CA TYR A 271 4.64 17.07 24.56
C TYR A 271 5.16 16.00 23.60
N TYR A 272 4.41 15.66 22.54
CA TYR A 272 4.78 14.60 21.60
C TYR A 272 5.79 15.01 20.53
N ASN A 273 6.27 16.25 20.57
CA ASN A 273 7.35 16.72 19.73
C ASN A 273 8.53 17.16 20.59
N LEU A 274 9.62 16.41 20.53
CA LEU A 274 10.85 16.68 21.30
C LEU A 274 11.50 18.03 20.96
N ASN A 275 11.17 18.62 19.81
CA ASN A 275 11.70 19.90 19.37
C ASN A 275 10.77 21.08 19.73
N SER A 276 9.66 20.82 20.43
CA SER A 276 8.77 21.87 20.89
C SER A 276 9.40 22.69 22.04
N PRO A 277 9.09 23.99 22.19
CA PRO A 277 9.58 24.80 23.30
C PRO A 277 9.22 24.16 24.64
N ALA A 278 10.18 24.00 25.56
CA ALA A 278 9.99 23.23 26.81
C ALA A 278 8.85 23.72 27.72
N ALA A 279 8.48 25.01 27.63
CA ALA A 279 7.40 25.61 28.41
C ALA A 279 6.01 25.52 27.72
N ALA A 280 5.94 25.05 26.46
CA ALA A 280 4.68 24.97 25.73
C ALA A 280 3.77 23.87 26.32
N THR A 281 2.50 24.20 26.51
CA THR A 281 1.42 23.36 27.05
C THR A 281 0.43 23.01 25.94
N ALA A 282 -0.45 22.04 26.19
CA ALA A 282 -1.47 21.67 25.22
C ALA A 282 -2.50 22.79 25.05
N THR A 283 -2.83 23.13 23.81
CA THR A 283 -3.75 24.23 23.47
C THR A 283 -4.79 23.79 22.45
N VAL A 284 -5.94 24.46 22.46
CA VAL A 284 -6.92 24.43 21.36
C VAL A 284 -7.18 25.85 20.93
N SER A 285 -7.15 26.10 19.62
CA SER A 285 -7.34 27.42 19.03
C SER A 285 -8.47 27.41 18.03
N GLY A 286 -9.30 28.46 18.03
CA GLY A 286 -10.27 28.72 16.98
C GLY A 286 -9.78 29.85 16.08
N ILE A 287 -9.89 29.66 14.77
CA ILE A 287 -9.45 30.62 13.76
C ILE A 287 -10.62 30.90 12.82
N ARG A 288 -11.02 32.17 12.74
CA ARG A 288 -11.92 32.65 11.69
C ARG A 288 -11.10 33.34 10.62
N PHE A 289 -11.50 33.14 9.38
CA PHE A 289 -10.80 33.70 8.23
C PHE A 289 -11.62 34.79 7.54
N SER A 290 -10.88 35.75 7.00
CA SER A 290 -11.33 36.57 5.88
C SER A 290 -10.72 36.01 4.59
N TYR A 291 -11.52 35.98 3.52
CA TYR A 291 -11.07 35.55 2.19
C TYR A 291 -10.99 36.75 1.26
N ALA A 292 -9.79 37.04 0.77
CA ALA A 292 -9.53 38.08 -0.21
C ALA A 292 -8.27 37.73 -1.02
N ASP A 293 -8.19 38.21 -2.26
CA ASP A 293 -7.02 38.03 -3.14
C ASP A 293 -6.54 36.57 -3.29
N GLY A 294 -7.47 35.61 -3.18
CA GLY A 294 -7.20 34.18 -3.30
C GLY A 294 -6.38 33.59 -2.15
N ALA A 295 -6.48 34.16 -0.94
CA ALA A 295 -5.84 33.66 0.28
C ALA A 295 -6.79 33.79 1.49
N LEU A 296 -6.64 32.89 2.47
CA LEU A 296 -7.31 32.99 3.76
C LEU A 296 -6.38 33.67 4.76
N THR A 297 -6.85 34.79 5.33
CA THR A 297 -6.13 35.50 6.39
C THR A 297 -6.90 35.39 7.70
N PRO A 298 -6.29 34.92 8.80
CA PRO A 298 -6.91 34.94 10.11
C PRO A 298 -7.41 36.35 10.45
N SER A 299 -8.73 36.50 10.62
CA SER A 299 -9.37 37.77 10.99
C SER A 299 -9.65 37.86 12.48
N ASP A 300 -9.86 36.71 13.13
CA ASP A 300 -10.12 36.59 14.55
C ASP A 300 -9.57 35.24 15.04
N THR A 301 -8.91 35.22 16.19
CA THR A 301 -8.28 34.03 16.74
C THR A 301 -8.36 34.04 18.25
N TRP A 302 -8.73 32.90 18.83
CA TRP A 302 -8.67 32.65 20.26
C TRP A 302 -7.88 31.37 20.52
N THR A 303 -7.36 31.27 21.75
CA THR A 303 -6.65 30.07 22.21
C THR A 303 -7.05 29.80 23.66
N TYR A 304 -7.50 28.57 23.92
CA TYR A 304 -7.59 28.01 25.26
C TYR A 304 -6.33 27.20 25.55
N ASP A 305 -5.65 27.53 26.66
CA ASP A 305 -4.47 26.83 27.16
C ASP A 305 -4.85 25.98 28.36
N THR A 306 -4.55 24.69 28.29
CA THR A 306 -4.82 23.75 29.39
C THR A 306 -3.95 24.02 30.62
N GLY A 307 -2.82 24.73 30.45
CA GLY A 307 -1.79 24.90 31.47
C GLY A 307 -0.99 23.63 31.76
N VAL A 308 -1.20 22.55 30.99
CA VAL A 308 -0.55 21.26 31.21
C VAL A 308 0.22 20.79 29.98
N ARG A 309 1.45 20.33 30.20
CA ARG A 309 2.33 19.76 29.16
C ARG A 309 2.44 18.25 29.30
N ALA A 310 2.85 17.77 30.48
CA ALA A 310 3.30 16.39 30.65
C ALA A 310 2.21 15.37 30.25
N GLY A 311 2.54 14.47 29.33
CA GLY A 311 1.68 13.36 28.92
C GLY A 311 0.33 13.78 28.36
N THR A 312 0.19 15.01 27.85
CA THR A 312 -1.12 15.56 27.45
C THR A 312 -1.35 15.37 25.95
N ALA A 313 -2.39 14.63 25.57
CA ALA A 313 -2.86 14.47 24.19
C ALA A 313 -4.32 14.90 24.08
N TRP A 314 -4.72 15.40 22.91
CA TRP A 314 -6.13 15.66 22.62
C TRP A 314 -6.84 14.35 22.24
N GLY A 315 -8.08 14.20 22.70
CA GLY A 315 -8.92 13.02 22.43
C GLY A 315 -9.80 13.26 21.21
N ALA A 316 -10.81 14.11 21.34
CA ALA A 316 -11.76 14.42 20.29
C ALA A 316 -12.26 15.87 20.32
N LEU A 317 -12.74 16.33 19.18
CA LEU A 317 -13.52 17.54 18.95
C LEU A 317 -14.91 17.16 18.45
N GLU A 318 -15.95 17.81 18.96
CA GLU A 318 -17.32 17.62 18.46
C GLU A 318 -18.06 18.94 18.31
N ASP A 319 -18.74 19.10 17.17
CA ASP A 319 -19.58 20.25 16.89
C ASP A 319 -20.91 20.10 17.66
N LEU A 320 -21.24 21.09 18.49
CA LEU A 320 -22.47 21.08 19.28
C LEU A 320 -23.58 21.94 18.67
N GLY A 321 -23.30 22.63 17.56
CA GLY A 321 -24.15 23.69 17.02
C GLY A 321 -24.08 24.99 17.84
N ASP A 322 -24.79 26.01 17.35
CA ASP A 322 -24.92 27.32 18.00
C ASP A 322 -23.58 27.98 18.39
N GLY A 323 -22.54 27.77 17.58
CA GLY A 323 -21.20 28.30 17.84
C GLY A 323 -20.48 27.64 19.02
N LEU A 324 -20.87 26.45 19.46
CA LEU A 324 -20.23 25.71 20.55
C LEU A 324 -19.47 24.50 20.03
N VAL A 325 -18.31 24.24 20.64
CA VAL A 325 -17.50 23.05 20.36
C VAL A 325 -17.16 22.33 21.65
N ALA A 326 -17.36 21.01 21.68
CA ALA A 326 -16.79 20.17 22.72
C ALA A 326 -15.37 19.78 22.35
N ALA A 327 -14.47 19.83 23.32
CA ALA A 327 -13.11 19.34 23.18
C ALA A 327 -12.77 18.46 24.38
N SER A 328 -11.97 17.42 24.16
CA SER A 328 -11.43 16.61 25.25
C SER A 328 -9.93 16.45 25.15
N TYR A 329 -9.24 16.40 26.29
CA TYR A 329 -7.83 16.03 26.36
C TYR A 329 -7.58 15.04 27.50
N ASN A 330 -6.51 14.26 27.35
CA ASN A 330 -6.13 13.18 28.24
C ASN A 330 -4.73 13.44 28.79
N GLN A 331 -4.53 13.14 30.06
CA GLN A 331 -3.23 13.16 30.74
C GLN A 331 -2.81 11.73 31.05
N ARG A 332 -1.69 11.31 30.47
CA ARG A 332 -1.14 9.97 30.63
C ARG A 332 -0.83 9.66 32.10
N LYS A 333 -1.21 8.45 32.53
CA LYS A 333 -0.82 7.88 33.82
C LYS A 333 0.70 7.79 33.96
N THR A 334 1.19 8.07 35.16
CA THR A 334 2.59 7.84 35.54
C THR A 334 2.65 6.97 36.80
N ALA A 335 3.85 6.59 37.24
CA ALA A 335 4.04 5.84 38.48
C ALA A 335 3.48 6.55 39.73
N THR A 336 3.33 7.87 39.70
CA THR A 336 2.90 8.68 40.86
C THR A 336 1.62 9.48 40.61
N THR A 337 1.12 9.54 39.38
CA THR A 337 -0.06 10.32 38.99
C THR A 337 -1.01 9.44 38.21
N ALA A 338 -2.28 9.39 38.62
CA ALA A 338 -3.31 8.63 37.92
C ALA A 338 -3.64 9.29 36.57
N GLY A 339 -3.99 8.48 35.57
CA GLY A 339 -4.51 8.97 34.30
C GLY A 339 -5.81 9.76 34.49
N ARG A 340 -6.03 10.76 33.64
CA ARG A 340 -7.22 11.63 33.66
C ARG A 340 -7.66 11.99 32.25
N GLY A 341 -8.96 12.10 32.05
CA GLY A 341 -9.56 12.77 30.91
C GLY A 341 -10.24 14.05 31.35
N HIS A 342 -10.34 15.00 30.44
CA HIS A 342 -10.98 16.30 30.65
C HIS A 342 -11.86 16.58 29.45
N ILE A 343 -13.13 16.94 29.69
CA ILE A 343 -14.08 17.33 28.66
C ILE A 343 -14.54 18.74 28.96
N LEU A 344 -14.49 19.61 27.96
CA LEU A 344 -14.90 21.00 28.07
C LEU A 344 -15.74 21.42 26.86
N VAL A 345 -16.61 22.40 27.08
CA VAL A 345 -17.36 23.07 26.02
C VAL A 345 -16.90 24.50 25.92
N LEU A 346 -16.50 24.89 24.71
CA LEU A 346 -15.96 26.19 24.37
C LEU A 346 -16.93 26.94 23.47
N ASP A 347 -17.03 28.25 23.69
CA ASP A 347 -17.62 29.17 22.75
C ASP A 347 -16.63 29.43 21.60
N THR A 348 -17.01 29.13 20.37
CA THR A 348 -16.16 29.39 19.20
C THR A 348 -16.05 30.87 18.89
N GLY A 349 -16.91 31.72 19.48
CA GLY A 349 -16.83 33.18 19.59
C GLY A 349 -15.47 33.69 20.02
N ASP A 350 -15.05 33.27 21.20
CA ASP A 350 -13.95 33.87 21.95
C ASP A 350 -13.08 32.85 22.71
N GLY A 351 -13.40 31.56 22.61
CA GLY A 351 -12.72 30.49 23.33
C GLY A 351 -13.10 30.40 24.81
N SER A 352 -14.17 31.06 25.25
CA SER A 352 -14.61 31.00 26.64
C SER A 352 -15.16 29.61 26.99
N VAL A 353 -14.72 29.07 28.14
CA VAL A 353 -15.22 27.79 28.66
C VAL A 353 -16.61 27.99 29.23
N LYS A 354 -17.60 27.27 28.69
CA LYS A 354 -18.96 27.21 29.25
C LYS A 354 -19.01 26.31 30.48
N TRP A 355 -18.38 25.14 30.37
CA TRP A 355 -18.16 24.23 31.49
C TRP A 355 -16.99 23.29 31.16
N GLN A 356 -16.42 22.71 32.21
CA GLN A 356 -15.42 21.66 32.15
C GLN A 356 -15.78 20.58 33.15
N THR A 357 -15.54 19.31 32.81
CA THR A 357 -15.71 18.17 33.69
C THR A 357 -14.51 17.23 33.55
N ASP A 358 -13.94 16.84 34.68
CA ASP A 358 -12.83 15.88 34.74
C ASP A 358 -13.38 14.46 34.91
N THR A 359 -12.74 13.48 34.28
CA THR A 359 -13.06 12.06 34.35
C THR A 359 -11.82 11.25 34.73
N ALA A 360 -12.04 10.11 35.40
CA ALA A 360 -10.98 9.16 35.75
C ALA A 360 -10.53 8.32 34.54
N LEU A 361 -11.30 8.33 33.45
CA LEU A 361 -11.04 7.60 32.21
C LEU A 361 -10.51 8.56 31.13
N TYR A 362 -9.85 8.01 30.12
CA TYR A 362 -9.44 8.76 28.93
C TYR A 362 -10.64 8.93 27.99
N SER A 363 -10.91 10.16 27.56
CA SER A 363 -11.89 10.46 26.51
C SER A 363 -11.36 10.02 25.15
N ARG A 364 -12.17 9.26 24.40
CA ARG A 364 -11.82 8.65 23.12
C ARG A 364 -12.50 9.32 21.94
N GLN A 365 -13.83 9.37 21.99
CA GLN A 365 -14.69 9.94 20.95
C GLN A 365 -15.83 10.71 21.64
N LEU A 366 -16.32 11.73 20.95
CA LEU A 366 -17.40 12.61 21.40
C LEU A 366 -18.45 12.71 20.30
N HIS A 367 -19.72 12.58 20.66
CA HIS A 367 -20.85 12.65 19.73
C HIS A 367 -22.03 13.42 20.33
N LEU A 368 -22.70 14.23 19.51
CA LEU A 368 -23.91 14.95 19.92
C LEU A 368 -25.18 14.09 19.75
N ASP A 369 -25.87 13.78 20.85
CA ASP A 369 -27.28 13.34 20.82
C ASP A 369 -28.18 14.58 20.83
N THR A 370 -28.49 15.07 19.62
CA THR A 370 -29.37 16.23 19.42
C THR A 370 -30.79 15.98 19.92
N ALA A 371 -31.29 14.75 19.85
CA ALA A 371 -32.66 14.42 20.25
C ALA A 371 -32.86 14.55 21.77
N ARG A 372 -31.79 14.33 22.55
CA ARG A 372 -31.81 14.45 24.02
C ARG A 372 -31.08 15.68 24.56
N GLY A 373 -30.40 16.45 23.72
CA GLY A 373 -29.58 17.57 24.16
C GLY A 373 -28.43 17.12 25.07
N ARG A 374 -27.71 16.08 24.65
CA ARG A 374 -26.61 15.48 25.41
C ARG A 374 -25.35 15.37 24.55
N LEU A 375 -24.20 15.63 25.15
CA LEU A 375 -22.92 15.20 24.62
C LEU A 375 -22.65 13.78 25.14
N VAL A 376 -22.38 12.84 24.26
CA VAL A 376 -22.07 11.45 24.59
C VAL A 376 -20.58 11.22 24.36
N ALA A 377 -19.90 10.62 25.32
CA ALA A 377 -18.48 10.32 25.26
C ALA A 377 -18.26 8.81 25.34
N LEU A 378 -17.36 8.32 24.51
CA LEU A 378 -16.72 7.03 24.68
C LEU A 378 -15.49 7.25 25.55
N GLU A 379 -15.45 6.65 26.74
CA GLU A 379 -14.34 6.81 27.69
C GLU A 379 -13.70 5.47 28.03
N GLN A 380 -12.38 5.42 28.16
CA GLN A 380 -11.62 4.18 28.33
C GLN A 380 -10.62 4.30 29.47
N SER A 381 -10.49 3.26 30.29
CA SER A 381 -9.47 3.24 31.34
C SER A 381 -8.06 3.08 30.78
N ASP A 382 -7.08 3.48 31.59
CA ASP A 382 -5.72 2.99 31.39
C ASP A 382 -5.70 1.45 31.49
N PRO A 383 -5.16 0.71 30.50
CA PRO A 383 -5.19 -0.75 30.53
C PRO A 383 -4.50 -1.37 31.76
N THR A 384 -3.65 -0.61 32.45
CA THR A 384 -2.98 -1.01 33.69
C THR A 384 -3.85 -0.84 34.94
N ASP A 385 -4.96 -0.10 34.85
CA ASP A 385 -6.02 -0.07 35.87
C ASP A 385 -7.15 -1.07 35.54
N GLY A 386 -7.17 -1.55 34.30
CA GLY A 386 -8.08 -2.56 33.79
C GLY A 386 -8.45 -2.28 32.33
N VAL A 387 -8.72 -3.31 31.54
CA VAL A 387 -9.27 -3.17 30.19
C VAL A 387 -10.77 -2.94 30.32
N LYS A 388 -11.19 -1.67 30.24
CA LYS A 388 -12.58 -1.26 30.39
C LYS A 388 -12.86 -0.01 29.55
N TYR A 389 -14.09 0.11 29.07
CA TYR A 389 -14.62 1.36 28.56
C TYR A 389 -16.04 1.62 29.07
N GLU A 390 -16.45 2.89 29.05
CA GLU A 390 -17.77 3.39 29.41
C GLU A 390 -18.35 4.20 28.24
N ILE A 391 -19.68 4.20 28.16
CA ILE A 391 -20.45 5.18 27.40
C ILE A 391 -21.01 6.17 28.42
N ASP A 392 -20.59 7.41 28.34
CA ASP A 392 -20.98 8.46 29.27
C ASP A 392 -21.77 9.55 28.56
N SER A 393 -22.67 10.19 29.29
CA SER A 393 -23.41 11.36 28.79
C SER A 393 -23.23 12.56 29.69
N TYR A 394 -23.13 13.72 29.06
CA TYR A 394 -22.92 15.02 29.67
C TYR A 394 -24.11 15.91 29.32
N ALA A 395 -24.68 16.57 30.32
CA ALA A 395 -25.69 17.60 30.08
C ALA A 395 -25.03 18.79 29.40
N LEU A 396 -25.56 19.25 28.26
CA LEU A 396 -24.98 20.38 27.53
C LEU A 396 -24.98 21.68 28.33
N ALA A 397 -25.89 21.83 29.30
CA ALA A 397 -26.02 23.04 30.10
C ALA A 397 -24.90 23.23 31.15
N ASP A 398 -24.44 22.15 31.78
CA ASP A 398 -23.60 22.23 32.98
C ASP A 398 -22.51 21.15 33.08
N GLY A 399 -22.39 20.27 32.09
CA GLY A 399 -21.38 19.20 32.09
C GLY A 399 -21.70 18.04 33.04
N ARG A 400 -22.91 17.94 33.60
CA ARG A 400 -23.23 16.84 34.52
C ARG A 400 -23.14 15.46 33.82
N ARG A 401 -22.10 14.70 34.18
CA ARG A 401 -21.80 13.34 33.71
C ARG A 401 -22.82 12.31 34.22
N THR A 402 -23.14 11.32 33.41
CA THR A 402 -23.93 10.14 33.75
C THR A 402 -23.45 8.96 32.92
N THR A 403 -22.96 7.91 33.58
CA THR A 403 -22.56 6.66 32.91
C THR A 403 -23.80 5.88 32.48
N LEU A 404 -23.83 5.54 31.20
CA LEU A 404 -24.95 4.88 30.56
C LEU A 404 -24.73 3.38 30.40
N ASP A 405 -23.50 2.99 30.06
CA ASP A 405 -23.10 1.60 29.92
C ASP A 405 -21.60 1.42 30.24
N SER A 406 -21.20 0.21 30.62
CA SER A 406 -19.84 -0.15 30.96
C SER A 406 -19.48 -1.54 30.44
N ARG A 407 -18.32 -1.65 29.82
CA ARG A 407 -17.79 -2.89 29.25
C ARG A 407 -16.40 -3.16 29.78
N ILE A 408 -16.16 -4.40 30.19
CA ILE A 408 -14.85 -4.88 30.64
C ILE A 408 -14.30 -5.90 29.66
N ASN A 409 -12.98 -6.03 29.59
CA ASN A 409 -12.25 -6.97 28.75
C ASN A 409 -12.55 -6.81 27.25
N ALA A 410 -12.88 -5.58 26.85
CA ALA A 410 -13.09 -5.18 25.47
C ALA A 410 -12.46 -3.79 25.24
N VAL A 411 -11.96 -3.57 24.03
CA VAL A 411 -11.46 -2.26 23.57
C VAL A 411 -12.38 -1.72 22.49
N PRO A 412 -12.86 -0.46 22.60
CA PRO A 412 -13.72 0.11 21.58
C PRO A 412 -12.87 0.56 20.38
N THR A 413 -13.38 0.28 19.18
CA THR A 413 -12.73 0.59 17.89
C THR A 413 -13.42 1.72 17.14
N ASP A 414 -14.74 1.89 17.35
CA ASP A 414 -15.49 3.05 16.84
C ASP A 414 -16.84 3.18 17.56
N MET A 415 -17.44 4.37 17.49
CA MET A 415 -18.79 4.69 17.99
C MET A 415 -19.49 5.69 17.07
N THR A 416 -20.81 5.53 16.92
CA THR A 416 -21.65 6.53 16.26
C THR A 416 -23.05 6.58 16.88
N ILE A 417 -23.80 7.64 16.58
CA ILE A 417 -25.16 7.88 17.05
C ILE A 417 -26.05 8.13 15.84
N GLY A 418 -27.16 7.41 15.72
CA GLY A 418 -28.08 7.63 14.60
C GLY A 418 -29.39 6.85 14.68
N ASP A 419 -30.37 7.29 13.89
CA ASP A 419 -31.71 6.71 13.86
C ASP A 419 -31.78 5.51 12.89
N LEU A 420 -31.58 4.29 13.43
CA LEU A 420 -31.65 3.05 12.67
C LEU A 420 -33.08 2.53 12.52
N ARG A 421 -33.96 2.83 13.48
CA ARG A 421 -35.36 2.39 13.47
C ARG A 421 -36.29 3.32 12.71
N GLY A 422 -35.85 4.53 12.39
CA GLY A 422 -36.63 5.56 11.68
C GLY A 422 -37.71 6.22 12.54
N ASP A 423 -37.58 6.13 13.88
CA ASP A 423 -38.57 6.65 14.84
C ASP A 423 -38.13 7.96 15.51
N ARG A 424 -37.03 8.55 15.02
CA ARG A 424 -36.39 9.78 15.50
C ARG A 424 -35.83 9.67 16.92
N LYS A 425 -35.57 8.46 17.41
CA LYS A 425 -34.88 8.22 18.68
C LYS A 425 -33.55 7.53 18.36
N PRO A 426 -32.47 8.29 18.19
CA PRO A 426 -31.22 7.74 17.68
C PRO A 426 -30.67 6.67 18.63
N GLU A 427 -30.22 5.54 18.11
CA GLU A 427 -29.50 4.50 18.85
C GLU A 427 -28.02 4.86 19.02
N TYR A 428 -27.35 4.20 19.97
CA TYR A 428 -25.89 4.22 20.03
C TYR A 428 -25.35 2.94 19.41
N VAL A 429 -24.40 3.08 18.50
CA VAL A 429 -23.75 1.97 17.81
C VAL A 429 -22.29 1.95 18.19
N ILE A 430 -21.79 0.81 18.63
CA ILE A 430 -20.42 0.66 19.11
C ILE A 430 -19.80 -0.56 18.46
N SER A 431 -18.58 -0.40 17.96
CA SER A 431 -17.72 -1.49 17.53
C SER A 431 -16.68 -1.75 18.61
N GLU A 432 -16.60 -2.97 19.12
CA GLU A 432 -15.67 -3.35 20.18
C GLU A 432 -14.95 -4.67 19.85
N SER A 433 -13.67 -4.76 20.22
CA SER A 433 -12.86 -5.97 20.05
C SER A 433 -12.52 -6.59 21.40
N THR A 434 -12.64 -7.91 21.51
CA THR A 434 -12.20 -8.71 22.65
C THR A 434 -10.86 -9.39 22.35
N LEU A 435 -10.13 -9.73 23.41
CA LEU A 435 -8.76 -10.26 23.30
C LEU A 435 -8.72 -11.76 23.62
N SER A 436 -7.78 -12.47 23.00
CA SER A 436 -7.36 -13.81 23.40
C SER A 436 -6.54 -13.76 24.69
N PRO A 437 -6.27 -14.91 25.34
CA PRO A 437 -5.34 -14.97 26.46
C PRO A 437 -3.92 -14.47 26.14
N THR A 438 -3.54 -14.48 24.86
CA THR A 438 -2.26 -13.97 24.33
C THR A 438 -2.30 -12.50 23.93
N LEU A 439 -3.39 -11.79 24.22
CA LEU A 439 -3.61 -10.36 23.94
C LEU A 439 -3.72 -10.00 22.46
N TYR A 440 -4.05 -10.93 21.58
CA TYR A 440 -4.44 -10.61 20.20
C TYR A 440 -5.95 -10.45 20.09
N ILE A 441 -6.42 -9.60 19.17
CA ILE A 441 -7.84 -9.45 18.87
C ILE A 441 -8.42 -10.82 18.48
N ASN A 442 -9.43 -11.29 19.21
CA ASN A 442 -10.05 -12.59 19.02
C ASN A 442 -11.41 -12.49 18.34
N ALA A 443 -12.17 -11.44 18.63
CA ALA A 443 -13.44 -11.17 18.00
C ALA A 443 -13.73 -9.67 18.01
N ASN A 444 -14.45 -9.20 17.00
CA ASN A 444 -15.02 -7.87 16.98
C ASN A 444 -16.56 -7.97 16.97
N THR A 445 -17.22 -7.13 17.75
CA THR A 445 -18.67 -7.08 17.90
C THR A 445 -19.16 -5.66 17.64
N VAL A 446 -20.03 -5.52 16.65
CA VAL A 446 -20.88 -4.34 16.50
C VAL A 446 -22.12 -4.55 17.33
N ARG A 447 -22.43 -3.61 18.22
CA ARG A 447 -23.63 -3.64 19.08
C ARG A 447 -24.43 -2.35 18.90
N VAL A 448 -25.74 -2.50 18.74
CA VAL A 448 -26.69 -1.41 18.72
C VAL A 448 -27.47 -1.44 20.02
N VAL A 449 -27.43 -0.36 20.78
CA VAL A 449 -28.11 -0.24 22.07
C VAL A 449 -29.17 0.84 22.04
N ASP A 450 -30.22 0.66 22.83
CA ASP A 450 -31.26 1.68 22.97
C ASP A 450 -30.70 2.88 23.74
N SER A 451 -30.74 4.07 23.15
CA SER A 451 -30.21 5.28 23.80
C SER A 451 -30.99 5.74 25.03
N ALA A 452 -32.23 5.28 25.23
CA ALA A 452 -33.00 5.52 26.47
C ALA A 452 -32.67 4.51 27.58
N ASP A 453 -32.19 3.32 27.21
CA ASP A 453 -31.68 2.30 28.12
C ASP A 453 -30.43 1.63 27.50
N PRO A 454 -29.25 2.26 27.57
CA PRO A 454 -28.05 1.77 26.88
C PRO A 454 -27.50 0.44 27.40
N SER A 455 -28.09 -0.10 28.47
CA SER A 455 -27.86 -1.47 28.91
C SER A 455 -28.60 -2.51 28.05
N SER A 456 -29.60 -2.07 27.28
CA SER A 456 -30.42 -2.89 26.40
C SER A 456 -29.81 -2.95 25.00
N VAL A 457 -29.21 -4.10 24.67
CA VAL A 457 -28.75 -4.40 23.30
C VAL A 457 -29.97 -4.74 22.45
N LEU A 458 -30.22 -3.94 21.41
CA LEU A 458 -31.28 -4.17 20.43
C LEU A 458 -30.90 -5.31 19.49
N TRP A 459 -29.66 -5.30 19.00
CA TRP A 459 -29.03 -6.39 18.26
C TRP A 459 -27.50 -6.24 18.27
N SER A 460 -26.80 -7.33 17.96
CA SER A 460 -25.35 -7.33 17.75
C SER A 460 -24.93 -8.24 16.60
N SER A 461 -23.76 -7.98 16.03
CA SER A 461 -23.12 -8.81 15.01
C SER A 461 -21.66 -9.00 15.40
N THR A 462 -21.22 -10.26 15.53
CA THR A 462 -19.85 -10.61 15.93
C THR A 462 -19.14 -11.33 14.81
N VAL A 463 -17.94 -10.87 14.46
CA VAL A 463 -16.99 -11.61 13.64
C VAL A 463 -15.88 -12.16 14.54
N LYS A 464 -15.56 -13.44 14.38
CA LYS A 464 -14.47 -14.10 15.10
C LYS A 464 -13.25 -14.18 14.20
N ARG A 465 -12.08 -14.09 14.85
CA ARG A 465 -10.80 -14.44 14.25
C ARG A 465 -10.86 -15.84 13.64
N ALA A 466 -10.22 -16.01 12.48
CA ALA A 466 -10.09 -17.33 11.86
C ALA A 466 -9.36 -18.32 12.78
N ALA A 467 -9.71 -19.62 12.71
CA ALA A 467 -9.20 -20.62 13.65
C ALA A 467 -7.69 -20.89 13.51
N ASP A 468 -7.14 -20.63 12.32
CA ASP A 468 -5.75 -20.74 11.93
C ASP A 468 -4.95 -19.44 12.12
N ASN A 469 -5.63 -18.30 12.33
CA ASN A 469 -4.99 -17.01 12.56
C ASN A 469 -4.43 -16.93 14.01
N GLY A 470 -3.10 -16.85 14.12
CA GLY A 470 -2.35 -16.69 15.37
C GLY A 470 -2.17 -15.24 15.88
N HIS A 471 -2.65 -14.25 15.14
CA HIS A 471 -2.48 -12.81 15.33
C HIS A 471 -3.84 -12.11 15.54
N ASP A 472 -3.95 -10.81 15.24
CA ASP A 472 -5.19 -10.05 15.39
C ASP A 472 -6.25 -10.49 14.37
N GLY A 473 -7.48 -10.69 14.85
CA GLY A 473 -8.66 -10.94 14.03
C GLY A 473 -9.26 -9.65 13.43
N PRO A 474 -10.33 -9.79 12.64
CA PRO A 474 -10.95 -8.69 11.93
C PRO A 474 -11.59 -7.70 12.91
N SER A 475 -11.55 -6.40 12.59
CA SER A 475 -12.15 -5.33 13.39
C SER A 475 -12.85 -4.30 12.51
N VAL A 476 -14.03 -3.85 12.96
CA VAL A 476 -14.79 -2.77 12.33
C VAL A 476 -14.28 -1.44 12.86
N TRP A 477 -13.81 -0.57 11.97
CA TRP A 477 -13.14 0.70 12.29
C TRP A 477 -13.92 1.95 11.85
N SER A 478 -15.09 1.75 11.24
CA SER A 478 -16.00 2.83 10.85
C SER A 478 -17.44 2.36 10.89
N LEU A 479 -18.30 3.23 11.43
CA LEU A 479 -19.73 3.06 11.60
C LEU A 479 -20.47 4.29 11.10
N ASP A 480 -21.31 4.11 10.07
CA ASP A 480 -22.17 5.17 9.53
C ASP A 480 -23.65 4.77 9.56
N VAL A 481 -24.46 5.52 10.31
CA VAL A 481 -25.92 5.34 10.31
C VAL A 481 -26.55 6.26 9.28
N VAL A 482 -27.12 5.67 8.23
CA VAL A 482 -27.74 6.41 7.12
C VAL A 482 -29.03 5.73 6.68
N ASP A 483 -30.12 6.51 6.60
CA ASP A 483 -31.43 6.07 6.10
C ASP A 483 -31.91 4.71 6.69
N GLY A 484 -31.86 4.58 8.02
CA GLY A 484 -32.29 3.36 8.72
C GLY A 484 -31.42 2.13 8.45
N SER A 485 -30.15 2.35 8.10
CA SER A 485 -29.16 1.33 7.77
C SER A 485 -27.85 1.65 8.48
N LEU A 486 -27.10 0.61 8.85
CA LEU A 486 -25.74 0.76 9.35
C LEU A 486 -24.76 0.31 8.27
N VAL A 487 -23.87 1.20 7.85
CA VAL A 487 -22.75 0.88 6.96
C VAL A 487 -21.49 0.74 7.80
N THR A 488 -20.72 -0.32 7.56
CA THR A 488 -19.49 -0.60 8.32
C THR A 488 -18.33 -0.90 7.40
N ALA A 489 -17.16 -0.35 7.70
CA ALA A 489 -15.89 -0.75 7.09
C ALA A 489 -15.01 -1.48 8.11
N ALA A 490 -14.38 -2.58 7.68
CA ALA A 490 -13.62 -3.44 8.58
C ALA A 490 -12.40 -4.05 7.89
N GLN A 491 -11.35 -4.31 8.66
CA GLN A 491 -10.25 -5.18 8.27
C GLN A 491 -10.72 -6.63 8.15
N ASP A 492 -10.19 -7.40 7.19
CA ASP A 492 -10.46 -8.83 7.01
C ASP A 492 -9.14 -9.62 7.16
N ASP A 493 -9.12 -10.59 8.07
CA ASP A 493 -7.95 -11.42 8.39
C ASP A 493 -7.84 -12.68 7.51
N THR A 494 -8.76 -12.86 6.56
CA THR A 494 -8.73 -14.00 5.63
C THR A 494 -7.42 -14.01 4.85
N GLY A 495 -6.69 -15.12 4.91
CA GLY A 495 -5.43 -15.28 4.18
C GLY A 495 -4.27 -14.43 4.70
N MET A 496 -4.31 -14.00 5.97
CA MET A 496 -3.30 -13.05 6.47
C MET A 496 -1.85 -13.57 6.49
N ASP A 497 -1.70 -14.89 6.57
CA ASP A 497 -0.40 -15.57 6.50
C ASP A 497 0.01 -15.88 5.06
N THR A 498 -0.77 -15.42 4.06
CA THR A 498 -0.48 -15.60 2.63
C THR A 498 0.01 -14.31 1.97
N ALA A 499 0.53 -14.38 0.76
CA ALA A 499 0.99 -13.21 0.00
C ALA A 499 -0.18 -12.38 -0.57
N GLU A 500 -1.40 -12.90 -0.54
CA GLU A 500 -2.57 -12.14 -0.99
C GLU A 500 -3.08 -11.13 0.04
N ASN A 501 -2.78 -11.35 1.33
CA ASN A 501 -3.21 -10.45 2.41
C ASN A 501 -2.18 -10.35 3.53
N PRO A 502 -0.90 -10.06 3.25
CA PRO A 502 0.16 -10.10 4.26
C PRO A 502 -0.21 -9.27 5.50
N GLY A 503 -0.25 -9.93 6.67
CA GLY A 503 -0.56 -9.30 7.95
C GLY A 503 -1.99 -8.77 8.09
N GLY A 504 -2.91 -9.14 7.20
CA GLY A 504 -4.29 -8.66 7.19
C GLY A 504 -4.45 -7.24 6.66
N GLY A 505 -3.44 -6.68 6.01
CA GLY A 505 -3.42 -5.28 5.60
C GLY A 505 -4.15 -4.98 4.29
N GLN A 506 -4.39 -6.00 3.45
CA GLN A 506 -4.88 -5.86 2.08
C GLN A 506 -6.39 -6.05 1.96
N TYR A 507 -6.94 -7.03 2.67
CA TYR A 507 -8.36 -7.37 2.58
C TYR A 507 -9.18 -6.62 3.61
N ALA A 508 -10.40 -6.29 3.19
CA ALA A 508 -11.36 -5.59 4.01
C ALA A 508 -12.78 -6.10 3.75
N SER A 509 -13.72 -5.62 4.55
CA SER A 509 -15.14 -5.80 4.27
C SER A 509 -15.93 -4.51 4.38
N LEU A 510 -16.88 -4.35 3.48
CA LEU A 510 -17.91 -3.32 3.50
C LEU A 510 -19.25 -4.01 3.70
N THR A 511 -19.91 -3.75 4.81
CA THR A 511 -21.18 -4.41 5.16
C THR A 511 -22.27 -3.37 5.37
N VAL A 512 -23.45 -3.62 4.82
CA VAL A 512 -24.65 -2.81 5.09
C VAL A 512 -25.70 -3.64 5.80
N PHE A 513 -26.01 -3.25 7.03
CA PHE A 513 -27.06 -3.84 7.84
C PHE A 513 -28.35 -3.03 7.70
N SER A 514 -29.48 -3.73 7.80
CA SER A 514 -30.77 -3.11 8.07
C SER A 514 -30.84 -2.62 9.52
N GLY A 515 -31.80 -1.74 9.84
CA GLY A 515 -32.06 -1.32 11.23
C GLY A 515 -32.37 -2.46 12.21
N SER A 516 -32.78 -3.65 11.74
CA SER A 516 -32.98 -4.85 12.56
C SER A 516 -31.72 -5.70 12.76
N GLY A 517 -30.60 -5.35 12.13
CA GLY A 517 -29.34 -6.09 12.23
C GLY A 517 -29.12 -7.15 11.14
N ASP A 518 -30.06 -7.33 10.20
CA ASP A 518 -29.86 -8.25 9.08
C ASP A 518 -28.88 -7.65 8.06
N VAL A 519 -27.88 -8.42 7.62
CA VAL A 519 -26.99 -8.04 6.51
C VAL A 519 -27.80 -7.95 5.22
N ARG A 520 -27.93 -6.75 4.66
CA ARG A 520 -28.56 -6.53 3.36
C ARG A 520 -27.66 -6.96 2.22
N TRP A 521 -26.39 -6.58 2.30
CA TRP A 521 -25.34 -7.00 1.37
C TRP A 521 -23.96 -6.77 2.01
N GLN A 522 -22.95 -7.44 1.45
CA GLN A 522 -21.56 -7.35 1.89
C GLN A 522 -20.62 -7.51 0.70
N VAL A 523 -19.51 -6.77 0.74
CA VAL A 523 -18.34 -6.94 -0.13
C VAL A 523 -17.14 -7.29 0.75
N LYS A 524 -16.26 -8.19 0.29
CA LYS A 524 -15.04 -8.63 0.99
C LYS A 524 -13.82 -8.63 0.07
N GLY A 525 -12.62 -8.79 0.64
CA GLY A 525 -11.35 -8.85 -0.09
C GLY A 525 -10.88 -7.45 -0.51
N VAL A 526 -10.31 -7.35 -1.72
CA VAL A 526 -9.84 -6.08 -2.32
C VAL A 526 -10.97 -5.12 -2.73
N GLY A 527 -12.23 -5.47 -2.47
CA GLY A 527 -13.39 -4.65 -2.84
C GLY A 527 -13.72 -3.53 -1.84
N ALA A 528 -13.03 -3.45 -0.70
CA ALA A 528 -13.36 -2.55 0.39
C ALA A 528 -12.12 -1.87 0.99
N SER A 529 -12.34 -0.84 1.80
CA SER A 529 -11.32 -0.24 2.66
C SER A 529 -11.39 -0.83 4.07
N PRO A 530 -10.25 -1.05 4.75
CA PRO A 530 -10.23 -1.47 6.15
C PRO A 530 -10.91 -0.47 7.12
N MET A 531 -10.99 0.81 6.73
CA MET A 531 -11.48 1.89 7.60
C MET A 531 -12.49 2.82 6.95
N PHE A 532 -12.36 3.13 5.66
CA PHE A 532 -13.06 4.30 5.11
C PHE A 532 -14.16 3.92 4.12
N ASN A 533 -15.32 4.52 4.32
CA ASN A 533 -16.40 4.49 3.36
C ASN A 533 -17.10 5.86 3.34
N GLN A 534 -17.79 6.17 2.24
CA GLN A 534 -18.58 7.37 2.12
C GLN A 534 -19.93 7.02 1.49
N VAL A 535 -21.01 7.25 2.24
CA VAL A 535 -22.36 7.23 1.68
C VAL A 535 -22.66 8.59 1.06
N TYR A 536 -23.08 8.62 -0.21
CA TYR A 536 -23.44 9.86 -0.89
C TYR A 536 -24.67 9.67 -1.79
N ARG A 537 -25.25 10.79 -2.20
CA ARG A 537 -26.40 10.84 -3.11
C ARG A 537 -26.11 11.79 -4.27
N ASP A 538 -26.43 11.37 -5.47
CA ASP A 538 -26.37 12.17 -6.69
C ASP A 538 -27.66 12.00 -7.52
N ALA A 539 -27.62 12.38 -8.80
CA ALA A 539 -28.76 12.27 -9.71
C ALA A 539 -29.19 10.81 -9.98
N ASP A 540 -28.28 9.85 -9.87
CA ASP A 540 -28.50 8.43 -10.18
C ASP A 540 -28.92 7.61 -8.95
N GLY A 541 -28.88 8.21 -7.76
CA GLY A 541 -29.39 7.63 -6.53
C GLY A 541 -28.43 7.74 -5.36
N GLN A 542 -28.49 6.76 -4.46
CA GLN A 542 -27.63 6.68 -3.29
C GLN A 542 -26.62 5.55 -3.46
N HIS A 543 -25.39 5.83 -3.07
CA HIS A 543 -24.25 4.98 -3.33
C HIS A 543 -23.33 4.93 -2.11
N VAL A 544 -22.49 3.91 -2.08
CA VAL A 544 -21.36 3.80 -1.13
C VAL A 544 -20.07 3.81 -1.93
N ARG A 545 -19.15 4.68 -1.55
CA ARG A 545 -17.81 4.82 -2.14
C ARG A 545 -16.75 4.37 -1.13
N THR A 546 -15.69 3.76 -1.61
CA THR A 546 -14.53 3.38 -0.80
C THR A 546 -13.27 3.42 -1.66
N VAL A 547 -12.09 3.47 -1.02
CA VAL A 547 -10.80 3.31 -1.68
C VAL A 547 -10.15 2.03 -1.18
N ASP A 548 -9.94 1.08 -2.08
CA ASP A 548 -9.29 -0.19 -1.74
C ASP A 548 -7.77 -0.04 -1.58
N GLN A 549 -7.11 -1.11 -1.11
CA GLN A 549 -5.67 -1.11 -0.90
C GLN A 549 -4.86 -1.15 -2.20
N ASP A 550 -5.50 -1.57 -3.31
CA ASP A 550 -4.97 -1.46 -4.68
C ASP A 550 -5.11 -0.03 -5.24
N GLN A 551 -5.50 0.95 -4.44
CA GLN A 551 -5.62 2.36 -4.85
C GLN A 551 -6.69 2.60 -5.92
N ASN A 552 -7.82 1.91 -5.84
CA ASN A 552 -8.99 2.15 -6.69
C ASN A 552 -10.15 2.74 -5.88
N VAL A 553 -10.81 3.74 -6.46
CA VAL A 553 -12.11 4.19 -5.96
C VAL A 553 -13.18 3.23 -6.48
N ARG A 554 -13.89 2.56 -5.57
CA ARG A 554 -15.01 1.68 -5.89
C ARG A 554 -16.32 2.30 -5.48
N THR A 555 -17.33 2.18 -6.33
CA THR A 555 -18.70 2.65 -6.04
C THR A 555 -19.68 1.49 -6.12
N TYR A 556 -20.53 1.39 -5.10
CA TYR A 556 -21.57 0.37 -4.98
C TYR A 556 -22.94 1.03 -4.84
N GLY A 557 -23.97 0.42 -5.44
CA GLY A 557 -25.35 0.84 -5.21
C GLY A 557 -25.77 0.58 -3.76
N PHE A 558 -26.25 1.61 -3.04
CA PHE A 558 -26.55 1.51 -1.61
C PHE A 558 -27.59 0.43 -1.26
N GLY A 559 -28.57 0.19 -2.15
CA GLY A 559 -29.65 -0.76 -1.88
C GLY A 559 -29.29 -2.24 -2.10
N ASN A 560 -28.29 -2.55 -2.93
CA ASN A 560 -28.04 -3.94 -3.39
C ASN A 560 -26.56 -4.35 -3.41
N GLY A 561 -25.63 -3.44 -3.12
CA GLY A 561 -24.20 -3.74 -3.11
C GLY A 561 -23.61 -4.03 -4.50
N LYS A 562 -24.35 -3.81 -5.60
CA LYS A 562 -23.83 -4.03 -6.95
C LYS A 562 -22.74 -3.00 -7.23
N GLN A 563 -21.53 -3.46 -7.58
CA GLN A 563 -20.46 -2.59 -8.04
C GLN A 563 -20.90 -1.87 -9.32
N GLN A 564 -20.92 -0.53 -9.27
CA GLN A 564 -21.30 0.34 -10.38
C GLN A 564 -20.07 0.83 -11.15
N SER A 565 -18.95 1.07 -10.46
CA SER A 565 -17.70 1.52 -11.07
C SER A 565 -16.46 1.11 -10.27
N VAL A 566 -15.35 1.00 -10.99
CA VAL A 566 -13.98 0.91 -10.47
C VAL A 566 -13.19 1.99 -11.20
N LEU A 567 -12.61 2.91 -10.45
CA LEU A 567 -11.85 4.03 -10.96
C LEU A 567 -10.43 3.95 -10.38
N PRO A 568 -9.45 3.47 -11.16
CA PRO A 568 -8.08 3.39 -10.69
C PRO A 568 -7.49 4.78 -10.49
N LEU A 569 -6.82 4.97 -9.36
CA LEU A 569 -5.96 6.13 -9.10
C LEU A 569 -4.54 5.78 -9.53
N GLN A 570 -3.75 6.80 -9.83
CA GLN A 570 -2.36 6.58 -10.22
C GLN A 570 -1.52 6.26 -8.98
N GLY A 571 -1.50 4.97 -8.60
CA GLY A 571 -0.67 4.39 -7.56
C GLY A 571 0.78 4.21 -7.99
N ASP A 572 1.49 3.30 -7.34
CA ASP A 572 2.89 3.00 -7.68
C ASP A 572 2.97 2.36 -9.07
N LEU A 573 3.92 2.81 -9.88
CA LEU A 573 4.11 2.37 -11.26
C LEU A 573 5.40 1.55 -11.33
N SER A 574 5.30 0.30 -11.79
CA SER A 574 6.39 -0.68 -11.77
C SER A 574 6.65 -1.35 -13.13
N SER A 575 5.73 -1.20 -14.09
CA SER A 575 5.87 -1.77 -15.43
C SER A 575 5.73 -0.68 -16.50
N ALA A 576 6.60 -0.72 -17.51
CA ALA A 576 6.58 0.24 -18.61
C ALA A 576 6.94 -0.38 -19.98
N ARG A 577 6.32 0.16 -21.04
CA ARG A 577 6.66 -0.10 -22.44
C ARG A 577 6.52 1.18 -23.25
N SER A 578 7.17 1.24 -24.41
CA SER A 578 7.06 2.39 -25.32
C SER A 578 6.65 2.03 -26.75
N ALA A 579 5.85 2.91 -27.36
CA ALA A 579 5.38 2.85 -28.74
C ALA A 579 5.05 4.26 -29.25
N ASP A 580 4.94 4.47 -30.55
CA ASP A 580 4.44 5.74 -31.12
C ASP A 580 2.91 5.70 -31.09
N ILE A 581 2.30 6.34 -30.10
CA ILE A 581 0.85 6.26 -29.82
C ILE A 581 0.11 7.36 -30.56
N ASP A 582 0.64 8.58 -30.57
CA ASP A 582 -0.02 9.74 -31.19
C ASP A 582 0.40 10.00 -32.65
N GLY A 583 1.31 9.21 -33.20
CA GLY A 583 1.70 9.20 -34.61
C GLY A 583 2.72 10.28 -34.98
N ASP A 584 3.41 10.87 -33.99
CA ASP A 584 4.42 11.90 -34.19
C ASP A 584 5.82 11.34 -34.53
N LYS A 585 5.95 10.00 -34.59
CA LYS A 585 7.18 9.22 -34.84
C LYS A 585 8.18 9.21 -33.69
N LYS A 586 7.81 9.73 -32.53
CA LYS A 586 8.56 9.63 -31.28
C LYS A 586 7.91 8.57 -30.40
N LYS A 587 8.62 8.12 -29.36
CA LYS A 587 8.09 7.07 -28.48
C LYS A 587 7.34 7.68 -27.32
N ASP A 588 6.12 7.21 -27.12
CA ASP A 588 5.29 7.48 -25.96
C ASP A 588 5.42 6.35 -24.94
N LEU A 589 5.09 6.64 -23.68
CA LEU A 589 5.30 5.73 -22.57
C LEU A 589 3.97 5.22 -22.02
N VAL A 590 3.81 3.89 -21.94
CA VAL A 590 2.68 3.21 -21.30
C VAL A 590 3.15 2.58 -20.00
N VAL A 591 2.44 2.86 -18.91
CA VAL A 591 2.81 2.47 -17.55
C VAL A 591 1.64 1.91 -16.75
N GLY A 592 1.95 1.03 -15.81
CA GLY A 592 1.01 0.44 -14.84
C GLY A 592 1.71 -0.09 -13.59
N GLY A 593 0.93 -0.44 -12.57
CA GLY A 593 1.43 -1.03 -11.33
C GLY A 593 0.31 -1.35 -10.35
N THR A 594 0.33 -0.79 -9.14
CA THR A 594 -0.50 -1.23 -7.99
C THR A 594 -2.01 -1.13 -8.19
N SER A 595 -2.51 -0.26 -9.07
CA SER A 595 -3.95 -0.13 -9.31
C SER A 595 -4.40 -0.85 -10.57
N ASN A 596 -5.71 -0.87 -10.79
CA ASN A 596 -6.31 -1.38 -12.02
C ASN A 596 -6.09 -0.46 -13.25
N GLY A 597 -5.24 0.54 -13.13
CA GLY A 597 -4.99 1.56 -14.15
C GLY A 597 -3.79 1.25 -15.04
N VAL A 598 -3.95 1.57 -16.32
CA VAL A 598 -2.84 1.70 -17.28
C VAL A 598 -2.93 3.09 -17.89
N TRP A 599 -1.81 3.80 -17.97
CA TRP A 599 -1.74 5.18 -18.48
C TRP A 599 -0.74 5.28 -19.61
N ALA A 600 -1.09 6.04 -20.65
CA ALA A 600 -0.18 6.41 -21.72
C ALA A 600 0.13 7.90 -21.68
N TYR A 601 1.42 8.25 -21.72
CA TYR A 601 1.90 9.62 -21.71
C TYR A 601 2.73 9.91 -22.94
N SER A 602 2.62 11.14 -23.45
CA SER A 602 3.47 11.61 -24.54
C SER A 602 4.93 11.67 -24.09
N GLY A 603 5.82 10.94 -24.77
CA GLY A 603 7.25 10.90 -24.46
C GLY A 603 7.90 12.29 -24.51
N PRO A 604 7.75 13.05 -25.61
CA PRO A 604 8.29 14.40 -25.72
C PRO A 604 7.77 15.35 -24.64
N SER A 605 6.55 15.14 -24.16
CA SER A 605 5.95 15.95 -23.09
C SER A 605 6.56 15.61 -21.72
N LEU A 606 6.91 14.34 -21.48
CA LEU A 606 7.65 13.91 -20.28
C LEU A 606 9.07 14.51 -20.28
N THR A 607 9.81 14.42 -21.40
CA THR A 607 11.18 14.96 -21.50
C THR A 607 11.21 16.49 -21.38
N ALA A 608 10.14 17.18 -21.81
CA ALA A 608 9.96 18.61 -21.63
C ALA A 608 9.52 19.03 -20.21
N GLY A 609 9.29 18.07 -19.30
CA GLY A 609 8.87 18.35 -17.92
C GLY A 609 7.39 18.70 -17.75
N LYS A 610 6.54 18.39 -18.74
CA LYS A 610 5.10 18.71 -18.74
C LYS A 610 4.28 17.49 -19.18
N PRO A 611 4.14 16.47 -18.31
CA PRO A 611 3.44 15.23 -18.65
C PRO A 611 2.08 15.48 -19.30
N LYS A 612 1.85 14.86 -20.44
CA LYS A 612 0.57 14.92 -21.17
C LYS A 612 0.02 13.51 -21.29
N LEU A 613 -1.08 13.24 -20.60
CA LEU A 613 -1.82 11.98 -20.72
C LEU A 613 -2.47 11.89 -22.11
N LEU A 614 -2.23 10.78 -22.80
CA LEU A 614 -2.84 10.44 -24.09
C LEU A 614 -4.13 9.66 -23.89
N TRP A 615 -4.07 8.59 -23.11
CA TRP A 615 -5.22 7.79 -22.72
C TRP A 615 -4.99 7.08 -21.38
N LYS A 616 -6.07 6.55 -20.79
CA LYS A 616 -6.03 5.66 -19.63
C LYS A 616 -7.02 4.51 -19.79
N ALA A 617 -6.70 3.35 -19.23
CA ALA A 617 -7.51 2.14 -19.30
C ALA A 617 -7.71 1.52 -17.91
N THR A 618 -8.78 0.72 -17.76
CA THR A 618 -9.04 -0.06 -16.54
C THR A 618 -8.98 -1.55 -16.87
N VAL A 619 -8.09 -2.27 -16.17
CA VAL A 619 -7.78 -3.69 -16.34
C VAL A 619 -8.21 -4.52 -15.11
N PRO A 620 -8.23 -5.86 -15.16
CA PRO A 620 -8.87 -6.70 -14.13
C PRO A 620 -7.93 -7.05 -12.95
N GLY A 621 -7.38 -6.02 -12.30
CA GLY A 621 -6.50 -6.14 -11.11
C GLY A 621 -5.24 -5.29 -11.22
N GLN A 622 -4.32 -5.45 -10.26
CA GLN A 622 -2.99 -4.83 -10.32
C GLN A 622 -2.26 -5.24 -11.59
N VAL A 623 -1.39 -4.38 -12.11
CA VAL A 623 -0.60 -4.62 -13.33
C VAL A 623 0.78 -5.14 -12.95
N HIS A 624 1.10 -6.36 -13.36
CA HIS A 624 2.39 -6.99 -13.10
C HIS A 624 3.34 -6.91 -14.29
N ARG A 625 2.78 -6.95 -15.52
CA ARG A 625 3.57 -6.86 -16.75
C ARG A 625 2.78 -6.23 -17.88
N ILE A 626 3.44 -5.34 -18.60
CA ILE A 626 2.97 -4.81 -19.88
C ILE A 626 3.91 -5.35 -20.97
N GLU A 627 3.35 -5.99 -21.98
CA GLU A 627 4.04 -6.33 -23.22
C GLU A 627 3.39 -5.62 -24.41
N LYS A 628 4.11 -5.56 -25.52
CA LYS A 628 3.63 -4.91 -26.74
C LYS A 628 3.73 -5.82 -27.96
N GLY A 629 2.82 -5.63 -28.91
CA GLY A 629 2.86 -6.27 -30.23
C GLY A 629 1.57 -6.03 -31.01
N ASP A 630 1.65 -6.07 -32.35
CA ASP A 630 0.48 -5.94 -33.24
C ASP A 630 -0.36 -7.24 -33.22
N VAL A 631 -1.27 -7.35 -32.25
CA VAL A 631 -2.10 -8.57 -32.09
C VAL A 631 -3.34 -8.54 -32.99
N ASN A 632 -3.76 -7.35 -33.43
CA ASN A 632 -4.93 -7.15 -34.26
C ASN A 632 -4.61 -7.06 -35.78
N GLY A 633 -3.33 -6.96 -36.13
CA GLY A 633 -2.79 -6.94 -37.50
C GLY A 633 -3.04 -5.64 -38.27
N ASP A 634 -3.19 -4.50 -37.57
CA ASP A 634 -3.41 -3.18 -38.18
C ASP A 634 -2.11 -2.41 -38.47
N GLY A 635 -0.95 -2.96 -38.10
CA GLY A 635 0.36 -2.37 -38.28
C GLY A 635 0.79 -1.41 -37.15
N HIS A 636 0.04 -1.36 -36.05
CA HIS A 636 0.38 -0.60 -34.84
C HIS A 636 0.54 -1.55 -33.64
N ASP A 637 1.41 -1.18 -32.70
CA ASP A 637 1.60 -1.97 -31.48
C ASP A 637 0.33 -1.85 -30.60
N ASP A 638 -0.25 -2.98 -30.22
CA ASP A 638 -1.21 -3.09 -29.11
C ASP A 638 -0.45 -3.36 -27.80
N PHE A 639 -1.14 -3.22 -26.65
CA PHE A 639 -0.59 -3.56 -25.34
C PHE A 639 -1.31 -4.74 -24.71
N VAL A 640 -0.55 -5.72 -24.26
CA VAL A 640 -1.05 -6.91 -23.57
C VAL A 640 -0.61 -6.85 -22.12
N VAL A 641 -1.57 -6.79 -21.22
CA VAL A 641 -1.36 -6.50 -19.80
C VAL A 641 -1.68 -7.72 -18.97
N ALA A 642 -0.68 -8.27 -18.30
CA ALA A 642 -0.86 -9.27 -17.25
C ALA A 642 -1.32 -8.56 -15.97
N ALA A 643 -2.54 -8.85 -15.53
CA ALA A 643 -3.12 -8.32 -14.31
C ALA A 643 -3.68 -9.44 -13.42
N ASP A 644 -3.80 -9.24 -12.11
CA ASP A 644 -4.11 -10.28 -11.09
C ASP A 644 -4.90 -11.49 -11.58
N THR A 645 -6.08 -11.24 -12.17
CA THR A 645 -7.08 -12.27 -12.48
C THR A 645 -7.17 -12.64 -13.97
N ALA A 646 -6.59 -11.83 -14.87
CA ALA A 646 -6.75 -11.99 -16.31
C ALA A 646 -5.75 -11.15 -17.10
N VAL A 647 -5.56 -11.52 -18.37
CA VAL A 647 -4.85 -10.69 -19.35
C VAL A 647 -5.83 -9.76 -20.03
N ALA A 648 -5.50 -8.47 -20.11
CA ALA A 648 -6.23 -7.48 -20.90
C ALA A 648 -5.45 -7.12 -22.17
N VAL A 649 -6.14 -7.08 -23.31
CA VAL A 649 -5.58 -6.58 -24.57
C VAL A 649 -6.13 -5.18 -24.81
N LEU A 650 -5.24 -4.21 -24.96
CA LEU A 650 -5.56 -2.80 -25.15
C LEU A 650 -5.16 -2.37 -26.56
N ASP A 651 -6.08 -1.72 -27.26
CA ASP A 651 -5.76 -0.98 -28.49
C ASP A 651 -4.71 0.10 -28.17
N GLY A 652 -3.58 0.07 -28.87
CA GLY A 652 -2.43 0.90 -28.54
C GLY A 652 -2.66 2.41 -28.64
N ARG A 653 -3.58 2.83 -29.52
CA ARG A 653 -3.88 4.25 -29.78
C ARG A 653 -4.90 4.84 -28.82
N THR A 654 -5.88 4.04 -28.42
CA THR A 654 -7.04 4.51 -27.66
C THR A 654 -7.07 4.03 -26.23
N GLY A 655 -6.28 3.01 -25.88
CA GLY A 655 -6.32 2.34 -24.58
C GLY A 655 -7.59 1.51 -24.37
N LYS A 656 -8.43 1.35 -25.38
CA LYS A 656 -9.67 0.59 -25.25
C LYS A 656 -9.33 -0.89 -25.04
N VAL A 657 -9.89 -1.48 -23.99
CA VAL A 657 -9.85 -2.93 -23.80
C VAL A 657 -10.63 -3.59 -24.96
N ILE A 658 -9.91 -4.29 -25.84
CA ILE A 658 -10.49 -5.00 -26.98
C ILE A 658 -10.78 -6.47 -26.65
N GLU A 659 -10.03 -7.06 -25.72
CA GLU A 659 -10.23 -8.45 -25.29
C GLU A 659 -9.80 -8.68 -23.83
N ARG A 660 -10.39 -9.71 -23.18
CA ARG A 660 -10.02 -10.16 -21.84
C ARG A 660 -9.90 -11.68 -21.78
N ILE A 661 -8.69 -12.16 -21.54
CA ILE A 661 -8.38 -13.58 -21.43
C ILE A 661 -8.36 -13.97 -19.94
N ASP A 662 -9.34 -14.77 -19.52
CA ASP A 662 -9.52 -15.19 -18.13
C ASP A 662 -8.33 -16.03 -17.61
N GLY A 663 -7.84 -15.69 -16.42
CA GLY A 663 -6.75 -16.41 -15.74
C GLY A 663 -7.15 -17.78 -15.19
N ASN A 664 -8.43 -18.17 -15.28
CA ASN A 664 -9.04 -19.38 -14.75
C ASN A 664 -8.78 -19.55 -13.25
N GLY A 665 -8.91 -18.46 -12.50
CA GLY A 665 -8.66 -18.40 -11.06
C GLY A 665 -7.18 -18.52 -10.66
N GLN A 666 -6.24 -18.42 -11.61
CA GLN A 666 -4.81 -18.37 -11.34
C GLN A 666 -4.32 -16.93 -11.25
N PHE A 667 -3.23 -16.72 -10.50
CA PHE A 667 -2.51 -15.45 -10.48
C PHE A 667 -1.77 -15.22 -11.81
N VAL A 668 -2.16 -14.19 -12.55
CA VAL A 668 -1.57 -13.86 -13.86
C VAL A 668 -0.46 -12.82 -13.69
N ARG A 669 0.73 -13.31 -13.34
CA ARG A 669 1.92 -12.48 -13.08
C ARG A 669 2.67 -12.00 -14.32
N SER A 670 2.55 -12.71 -15.43
CA SER A 670 3.29 -12.40 -16.65
C SER A 670 2.56 -12.87 -17.90
N VAL A 671 3.04 -12.40 -19.04
CA VAL A 671 2.53 -12.73 -20.37
C VAL A 671 3.70 -12.67 -21.35
N MET A 672 3.61 -13.46 -22.42
CA MET A 672 4.53 -13.38 -23.56
C MET A 672 3.76 -13.04 -24.83
N VAL A 673 4.29 -12.13 -25.63
CA VAL A 673 3.70 -11.68 -26.90
C VAL A 673 4.68 -11.93 -28.03
N ALA A 674 4.30 -12.77 -29.01
CA ALA A 674 5.12 -13.11 -30.16
C ALA A 674 4.27 -13.73 -31.28
N ASP A 675 4.70 -13.61 -32.54
CA ASP A 675 4.09 -14.36 -33.66
C ASP A 675 4.47 -15.85 -33.54
N LEU A 676 3.51 -16.71 -33.19
CA LEU A 676 3.75 -18.13 -32.95
C LEU A 676 3.48 -18.99 -34.19
N ASP A 677 2.64 -18.52 -35.12
CA ASP A 677 2.16 -19.32 -36.24
C ASP A 677 2.60 -18.85 -37.63
N GLY A 678 3.31 -17.72 -37.69
CA GLY A 678 3.94 -17.11 -38.85
C GLY A 678 3.00 -16.25 -39.70
N ASP A 679 1.86 -15.81 -39.16
CA ASP A 679 0.87 -14.99 -39.87
C ASP A 679 1.14 -13.48 -39.82
N LYS A 680 2.24 -13.06 -39.15
CA LYS A 680 2.66 -11.68 -38.91
C LYS A 680 1.79 -10.90 -37.92
N ARG A 681 0.93 -11.58 -37.16
CA ARG A 681 0.21 -11.02 -36.01
C ARG A 681 0.84 -11.60 -34.76
N ALA A 682 0.90 -10.79 -33.71
CA ALA A 682 1.38 -11.28 -32.44
C ALA A 682 0.30 -12.12 -31.75
N ASP A 683 0.71 -13.26 -31.20
CA ASP A 683 -0.09 -14.13 -30.34
C ASP A 683 0.31 -13.92 -28.87
N ILE A 684 -0.53 -14.43 -27.97
CA ILE A 684 -0.43 -14.23 -26.52
C ILE A 684 -0.25 -15.58 -25.84
N VAL A 685 0.79 -15.76 -25.04
CA VAL A 685 0.97 -16.94 -24.18
C VAL A 685 0.90 -16.54 -22.71
N VAL A 686 0.02 -17.21 -21.97
CA VAL A 686 -0.20 -16.99 -20.54
C VAL A 686 0.41 -18.15 -19.74
N PRO A 687 1.51 -17.94 -18.98
CA PRO A 687 2.15 -18.95 -18.16
C PRO A 687 1.61 -18.95 -16.72
N THR A 688 0.68 -19.85 -16.41
CA THR A 688 0.17 -20.05 -15.03
C THR A 688 0.42 -21.48 -14.57
N ASP A 689 -0.63 -22.27 -14.29
CA ASP A 689 -0.56 -23.72 -14.04
C ASP A 689 -0.29 -24.52 -15.32
N LYS A 690 -0.59 -23.91 -16.47
CA LYS A 690 -0.41 -24.43 -17.83
C LYS A 690 -0.01 -23.27 -18.72
N LEU A 691 0.61 -23.60 -19.85
CA LEU A 691 0.82 -22.63 -20.92
C LEU A 691 -0.40 -22.62 -21.82
N ARG A 692 -1.05 -21.47 -21.95
CA ARG A 692 -2.21 -21.28 -22.81
C ARG A 692 -1.89 -20.21 -23.84
N ALA A 693 -1.92 -20.58 -25.12
CA ALA A 693 -1.70 -19.66 -26.22
C ALA A 693 -3.02 -19.24 -26.86
N TYR A 694 -3.12 -17.96 -27.22
CA TYR A 694 -4.30 -17.31 -27.77
C TYR A 694 -3.89 -16.35 -28.89
N ARG A 695 -4.81 -16.08 -29.80
CA ARG A 695 -4.72 -14.92 -30.68
C ARG A 695 -5.09 -13.64 -29.91
N GLY A 696 -4.84 -12.48 -30.52
CA GLY A 696 -5.26 -11.17 -29.99
C GLY A 696 -6.76 -11.03 -29.70
N ASP A 697 -7.61 -11.79 -30.40
CA ASP A 697 -9.07 -11.84 -30.17
C ASP A 697 -9.50 -12.82 -29.06
N GLY A 698 -8.54 -13.38 -28.31
CA GLY A 698 -8.79 -14.32 -27.23
C GLY A 698 -9.12 -15.74 -27.69
N SER A 699 -9.12 -16.00 -29.00
CA SER A 699 -9.31 -17.36 -29.52
C SER A 699 -8.12 -18.24 -29.18
N LYS A 700 -8.40 -19.37 -28.53
CA LYS A 700 -7.37 -20.32 -28.12
C LYS A 700 -6.67 -20.97 -29.32
N LEU A 701 -5.34 -20.98 -29.30
CA LEU A 701 -4.47 -21.70 -30.24
C LEU A 701 -4.17 -23.11 -29.74
N TRP A 702 -3.56 -23.20 -28.55
CA TRP A 702 -3.17 -24.48 -27.93
C TRP A 702 -3.02 -24.36 -26.42
N THR A 703 -2.91 -25.51 -25.75
CA THR A 703 -2.53 -25.59 -24.33
C THR A 703 -1.50 -26.66 -24.15
N TYR A 704 -0.48 -26.36 -23.35
CA TYR A 704 0.49 -27.32 -22.86
C TYR A 704 0.39 -27.43 -21.34
N ALA A 705 0.39 -28.66 -20.83
CA ALA A 705 0.49 -28.97 -19.42
C ALA A 705 1.75 -29.81 -19.20
N ALA A 706 2.40 -29.63 -18.05
CA ALA A 706 3.44 -30.55 -17.60
C ALA A 706 2.88 -31.99 -17.51
N PRO A 707 3.72 -33.03 -17.59
CA PRO A 707 3.29 -34.41 -17.43
C PRO A 707 2.52 -34.60 -16.11
N ASP A 708 1.48 -35.45 -16.11
CA ASP A 708 0.66 -35.70 -14.91
C ASP A 708 1.48 -36.12 -13.68
N SER A 709 2.63 -36.78 -13.90
CA SER A 709 3.58 -37.17 -12.86
C SER A 709 4.22 -35.99 -12.11
N ALA A 710 4.19 -34.78 -12.67
CA ALA A 710 4.70 -33.57 -12.04
C ALA A 710 3.72 -32.98 -11.01
N GLY A 711 2.46 -33.42 -11.00
CA GLY A 711 1.42 -32.87 -10.14
C GLY A 711 1.08 -31.41 -10.49
N GLY A 712 0.65 -30.63 -9.48
CA GLY A 712 0.43 -29.19 -9.63
C GLY A 712 1.77 -28.44 -9.79
N VAL A 713 1.89 -27.67 -10.87
CA VAL A 713 3.08 -26.89 -11.20
C VAL A 713 2.74 -25.43 -11.45
N VAL A 714 3.75 -24.57 -11.39
CA VAL A 714 3.73 -23.18 -11.83
C VAL A 714 4.79 -23.01 -12.92
N PHE A 715 4.43 -22.30 -14.00
CA PHE A 715 5.36 -21.94 -15.06
C PHE A 715 6.05 -20.60 -14.80
N GLY A 716 7.35 -20.57 -15.10
CA GLY A 716 8.17 -19.37 -15.14
C GLY A 716 7.89 -18.51 -16.38
N ASP A 717 8.56 -17.36 -16.45
CA ASP A 717 8.57 -16.53 -17.64
C ASP A 717 9.11 -17.30 -18.83
N LEU A 718 8.61 -16.92 -20.01
CA LEU A 718 8.85 -17.64 -21.26
C LEU A 718 9.86 -16.88 -22.12
N ALA A 719 10.53 -17.59 -23.01
CA ALA A 719 11.27 -17.01 -24.12
C ALA A 719 10.76 -17.61 -25.45
N VAL A 720 10.74 -16.82 -26.51
CA VAL A 720 10.34 -17.27 -27.85
C VAL A 720 11.46 -17.00 -28.83
N GLY A 721 11.84 -18.02 -29.59
CA GLY A 721 12.88 -17.94 -30.59
C GLY A 721 12.79 -19.11 -31.56
N GLU A 722 13.02 -18.86 -32.85
CA GLU A 722 13.13 -19.90 -33.87
C GLU A 722 11.91 -20.83 -33.97
N GLY A 723 10.71 -20.26 -33.89
CA GLY A 723 9.47 -21.03 -33.91
C GLY A 723 9.31 -21.96 -32.71
N ARG A 724 9.95 -21.64 -31.58
CA ARG A 724 9.81 -22.36 -30.31
C ARG A 724 9.42 -21.44 -29.16
N VAL A 725 8.63 -21.99 -28.24
CA VAL A 725 8.39 -21.43 -26.91
C VAL A 725 9.23 -22.22 -25.92
N TYR A 726 10.16 -21.56 -25.25
CA TYR A 726 10.98 -22.11 -24.18
C TYR A 726 10.36 -21.77 -22.83
N ALA A 727 10.17 -22.79 -21.98
CA ALA A 727 9.45 -22.66 -20.73
C ALA A 727 10.07 -23.53 -19.65
N GLN A 728 10.08 -23.03 -18.42
CA GLN A 728 10.42 -23.82 -17.23
C GLN A 728 9.29 -23.86 -16.23
N TYR A 729 9.22 -24.91 -15.43
CA TYR A 729 8.21 -25.05 -14.38
C TYR A 729 8.77 -25.75 -13.15
N ALA A 730 8.12 -25.49 -12.02
CA ALA A 730 8.35 -26.16 -10.76
C ALA A 730 7.03 -26.56 -10.11
N SER A 731 7.05 -27.58 -9.26
CA SER A 731 5.95 -27.89 -8.36
C SER A 731 5.48 -26.67 -7.57
N THR A 732 4.17 -26.48 -7.42
CA THR A 732 3.65 -25.49 -6.45
C THR A 732 4.11 -25.88 -5.03
N GLY A 733 4.60 -24.92 -4.25
CA GLY A 733 5.19 -25.17 -2.93
C GLY A 733 6.46 -26.03 -2.99
N SER A 734 7.30 -25.87 -4.02
CA SER A 734 8.45 -26.75 -4.26
C SER A 734 9.46 -26.77 -3.12
N PHE A 735 9.62 -25.67 -2.37
CA PHE A 735 10.56 -25.59 -1.24
C PHE A 735 10.18 -26.49 -0.06
N ASP A 736 8.89 -26.79 0.10
CA ASP A 736 8.38 -27.63 1.18
C ASP A 736 8.28 -29.11 0.79
N LYS A 737 8.66 -29.46 -0.46
CA LYS A 737 8.59 -30.84 -0.97
C LYS A 737 9.93 -31.54 -0.88
N GLU A 738 9.89 -32.81 -0.49
CA GLU A 738 11.08 -33.67 -0.47
C GLU A 738 11.62 -33.97 -1.88
N ALA A 739 10.72 -34.06 -2.86
CA ALA A 739 10.99 -34.36 -4.26
C ALA A 739 10.09 -33.50 -5.19
N PRO A 740 10.36 -32.19 -5.34
CA PRO A 740 9.60 -31.34 -6.24
C PRO A 740 9.85 -31.72 -7.70
N ALA A 741 8.82 -31.59 -8.54
CA ALA A 741 9.01 -31.64 -9.98
C ALA A 741 9.66 -30.33 -10.45
N VAL A 742 10.77 -30.42 -11.17
CA VAL A 742 11.48 -29.29 -11.78
C VAL A 742 11.90 -29.71 -13.18
N ASP A 743 11.46 -29.00 -14.20
CA ASP A 743 11.82 -29.30 -15.59
C ASP A 743 11.64 -28.06 -16.49
N GLY A 744 12.04 -28.19 -17.74
CA GLY A 744 11.76 -27.24 -18.81
C GLY A 744 11.42 -27.94 -20.11
N ALA A 745 10.85 -27.20 -21.05
CA ALA A 745 10.47 -27.70 -22.36
C ALA A 745 10.67 -26.63 -23.44
N ALA A 746 11.14 -27.08 -24.60
CA ALA A 746 10.97 -26.34 -25.84
C ALA A 746 9.75 -26.89 -26.58
N LEU A 747 8.78 -26.03 -26.84
CA LEU A 747 7.55 -26.37 -27.56
C LEU A 747 7.63 -25.82 -28.98
N ASP A 748 7.03 -26.53 -29.94
CA ASP A 748 6.70 -25.96 -31.24
C ASP A 748 5.76 -24.76 -31.03
N ALA A 749 6.16 -23.55 -31.43
CA ALA A 749 5.41 -22.34 -31.15
C ALA A 749 3.99 -22.39 -31.73
N LYS A 750 3.83 -22.96 -32.93
CA LYS A 750 2.54 -23.05 -33.62
C LYS A 750 1.59 -24.07 -33.00
N LYS A 751 2.12 -25.19 -32.49
CA LYS A 751 1.31 -26.34 -32.05
C LYS A 751 1.26 -26.56 -30.55
N GLY A 752 2.18 -25.95 -29.78
CA GLY A 752 2.36 -26.23 -28.35
C GLY A 752 2.86 -27.66 -28.06
N THR A 753 3.35 -28.39 -29.07
CA THR A 753 3.84 -29.76 -28.90
C THR A 753 5.31 -29.77 -28.51
N VAL A 754 5.67 -30.59 -27.51
CA VAL A 754 7.06 -30.74 -27.03
C VAL A 754 7.99 -31.15 -28.17
N ARG A 755 9.11 -30.43 -28.31
CA ARG A 755 10.24 -30.78 -29.16
C ARG A 755 11.31 -31.52 -28.36
N TRP A 756 11.61 -31.04 -27.17
CA TRP A 756 12.49 -31.68 -26.19
C TRP A 756 12.18 -31.15 -24.78
N THR A 757 12.60 -31.89 -23.75
CA THR A 757 12.52 -31.52 -22.33
C THR A 757 13.92 -31.36 -21.73
N ALA A 758 14.09 -30.48 -20.75
CA ALA A 758 15.40 -30.11 -20.23
C ALA A 758 16.01 -31.21 -19.34
N ALA A 759 15.18 -31.89 -18.54
CA ALA A 759 15.57 -32.88 -17.54
C ALA A 759 16.79 -32.41 -16.72
N PRO A 760 16.70 -31.25 -16.04
CA PRO A 760 17.85 -30.63 -15.39
C PRO A 760 18.36 -31.51 -14.24
N LYS A 761 19.66 -31.42 -13.99
CA LYS A 761 20.32 -32.13 -12.88
C LYS A 761 20.83 -31.12 -11.89
N ALA A 762 20.82 -31.48 -10.61
CA ALA A 762 21.47 -30.67 -9.59
C ALA A 762 22.95 -30.50 -9.94
N PRO A 763 23.52 -29.29 -9.76
CA PRO A 763 24.92 -29.04 -10.02
C PRO A 763 25.80 -29.79 -9.00
N VAL A 764 27.10 -29.97 -9.30
CA VAL A 764 28.02 -30.69 -8.42
C VAL A 764 28.22 -29.98 -7.08
N GLU A 765 27.99 -28.66 -7.05
CA GLU A 765 28.02 -27.78 -5.91
C GLU A 765 26.80 -27.94 -4.98
N SER A 766 25.79 -28.71 -5.40
CA SER A 766 24.62 -29.00 -4.58
C SER A 766 24.98 -29.85 -3.37
N VAL A 767 24.52 -29.46 -2.18
CA VAL A 767 24.86 -30.15 -0.92
C VAL A 767 24.11 -31.47 -0.73
N ASP A 768 22.95 -31.63 -1.38
CA ASP A 768 22.08 -32.81 -1.26
C ASP A 768 21.75 -33.46 -2.61
N GLY A 769 22.29 -32.93 -3.70
CA GLY A 769 22.07 -33.42 -5.06
C GLY A 769 20.67 -33.16 -5.60
N LYS A 770 19.95 -32.15 -5.07
CA LYS A 770 18.57 -31.83 -5.46
C LYS A 770 18.40 -30.46 -6.11
N LEU A 771 17.36 -30.37 -6.93
CA LEU A 771 16.79 -29.10 -7.37
C LEU A 771 15.53 -28.83 -6.54
N TYR A 772 15.39 -27.58 -6.10
CA TYR A 772 14.30 -27.10 -5.24
C TYR A 772 13.25 -26.30 -6.00
N GLY A 773 13.51 -25.93 -7.25
CA GLY A 773 12.58 -25.16 -8.06
C GLY A 773 13.22 -24.58 -9.33
N ALA A 774 12.47 -23.70 -9.97
CA ALA A 774 12.90 -22.92 -11.12
C ALA A 774 12.61 -21.44 -10.84
N VAL A 775 13.48 -20.54 -11.30
CA VAL A 775 13.29 -19.09 -11.13
C VAL A 775 12.10 -18.64 -11.98
N LEU A 776 11.04 -18.10 -11.36
CA LEU A 776 9.83 -17.77 -12.13
C LEU A 776 9.94 -16.44 -12.89
N ASN A 777 10.67 -15.46 -12.36
CA ASN A 777 10.86 -14.16 -13.00
C ASN A 777 12.16 -14.15 -13.83
N HIS A 778 12.10 -13.82 -15.12
CA HIS A 778 13.26 -13.76 -16.02
C HIS A 778 14.16 -15.03 -16.05
N GLY A 779 13.62 -16.20 -15.66
CA GLY A 779 14.40 -17.43 -15.56
C GLY A 779 14.79 -18.08 -16.89
N VAL A 780 14.12 -17.70 -17.99
CA VAL A 780 14.35 -18.21 -19.34
C VAL A 780 14.66 -17.05 -20.28
N PHE A 781 15.71 -17.17 -21.09
CA PHE A 781 16.12 -16.15 -22.05
C PHE A 781 16.71 -16.76 -23.31
N THR A 782 16.45 -16.17 -24.48
CA THR A 782 17.06 -16.58 -25.75
C THR A 782 17.36 -15.35 -26.59
N SER A 783 18.50 -15.39 -27.29
CA SER A 783 18.92 -14.36 -28.23
C SER A 783 19.92 -14.98 -29.20
N PRO A 784 19.89 -14.61 -30.50
CA PRO A 784 20.90 -15.06 -31.45
C PRO A 784 22.30 -14.56 -31.15
N GLU A 785 22.44 -13.59 -30.24
CA GLU A 785 23.72 -13.02 -29.80
C GLU A 785 24.34 -13.76 -28.61
N ILE A 786 23.65 -14.74 -28.03
CA ILE A 786 24.24 -15.59 -27.00
C ILE A 786 25.39 -16.36 -27.65
N PRO A 787 26.62 -16.32 -27.11
CA PRO A 787 27.81 -16.80 -27.81
C PRO A 787 28.01 -18.32 -27.71
N TYR A 788 26.91 -19.08 -27.72
CA TYR A 788 26.85 -20.53 -27.65
C TYR A 788 25.88 -21.03 -28.73
N ALA A 789 25.97 -22.32 -29.08
CA ALA A 789 25.07 -22.99 -30.02
C ALA A 789 24.93 -22.30 -31.40
N ASP A 790 25.95 -21.60 -31.89
CA ASP A 790 25.92 -20.87 -33.17
C ASP A 790 24.72 -19.91 -33.32
N GLY A 791 24.36 -19.22 -32.23
CA GLY A 791 23.22 -18.28 -32.20
C GLY A 791 21.86 -18.96 -31.97
N HIS A 792 21.85 -20.23 -31.58
CA HIS A 792 20.64 -20.98 -31.27
C HIS A 792 20.45 -21.22 -29.75
N ALA A 793 21.16 -20.48 -28.90
CA ALA A 793 21.22 -20.79 -27.47
C ALA A 793 20.00 -20.27 -26.68
N VAL A 794 19.68 -21.00 -25.61
CA VAL A 794 18.64 -20.65 -24.63
C VAL A 794 19.17 -20.85 -23.22
N VAL A 795 18.82 -19.94 -22.33
CA VAL A 795 19.14 -19.96 -20.91
C VAL A 795 17.97 -20.55 -20.14
N TYR A 796 18.27 -21.41 -19.17
CA TYR A 796 17.36 -21.84 -18.13
C TYR A 796 17.98 -21.58 -16.76
N THR A 797 17.15 -21.28 -15.75
CA THR A 797 17.63 -20.94 -14.42
C THR A 797 16.87 -21.72 -13.34
N TRP A 798 17.58 -22.64 -12.68
CA TRP A 798 17.07 -23.55 -11.66
C TRP A 798 17.44 -23.08 -10.25
N LEU A 799 16.91 -23.74 -9.23
CA LEU A 799 17.26 -23.49 -7.83
C LEU A 799 17.84 -24.74 -7.17
N ALA A 800 18.98 -24.62 -6.51
CA ALA A 800 19.63 -25.70 -5.75
C ALA A 800 20.22 -25.16 -4.44
N THR A 801 20.32 -25.99 -3.40
CA THR A 801 21.05 -25.63 -2.19
C THR A 801 22.53 -25.92 -2.39
N THR A 802 23.38 -24.91 -2.21
CA THR A 802 24.84 -25.03 -2.36
C THR A 802 25.56 -24.64 -1.07
N SER A 803 26.79 -25.14 -0.88
CA SER A 803 27.64 -24.75 0.26
C SER A 803 27.99 -23.26 0.21
N THR A 804 27.99 -22.59 1.36
CA THR A 804 28.45 -21.18 1.48
C THR A 804 29.91 -21.05 1.92
N THR A 805 30.60 -22.16 2.23
CA THR A 805 32.00 -22.14 2.66
C THR A 805 32.94 -22.60 1.54
N ALA A 806 33.96 -21.80 1.26
CA ALA A 806 35.15 -22.29 0.57
C ALA A 806 35.96 -23.12 1.57
N GLU A 807 36.11 -24.42 1.30
CA GLU A 807 36.90 -25.41 2.06
C GLU A 807 36.42 -25.74 3.50
N GLY A 808 35.69 -26.84 3.63
CA GLY A 808 35.92 -27.81 4.72
C GLY A 808 35.44 -27.49 6.14
N THR A 809 34.61 -26.46 6.37
CA THR A 809 33.90 -26.27 7.65
C THR A 809 32.39 -26.56 7.50
N PRO A 810 31.77 -27.36 8.39
CA PRO A 810 30.31 -27.44 8.52
C PRO A 810 29.79 -26.09 9.04
N ASP A 811 28.64 -25.53 8.69
CA ASP A 811 27.48 -25.99 7.95
C ASP A 811 26.60 -24.74 7.66
N GLY A 812 26.93 -24.05 6.57
CA GLY A 812 26.06 -23.06 5.93
C GLY A 812 25.71 -23.54 4.52
N SER A 813 24.42 -23.73 4.24
CA SER A 813 23.92 -23.93 2.88
C SER A 813 22.96 -22.80 2.54
N SER A 814 22.97 -22.37 1.29
CA SER A 814 22.08 -21.33 0.78
C SER A 814 21.40 -21.82 -0.48
N LEU A 815 20.11 -21.51 -0.64
CA LEU A 815 19.45 -21.66 -1.92
C LEU A 815 20.12 -20.71 -2.93
N ARG A 816 20.50 -21.21 -4.10
CA ARG A 816 21.15 -20.45 -5.18
C ARG A 816 20.49 -20.73 -6.50
N ALA A 817 20.51 -19.73 -7.37
CA ALA A 817 20.20 -19.90 -8.78
C ALA A 817 21.29 -20.74 -9.47
N VAL A 818 20.91 -21.54 -10.46
CA VAL A 818 21.80 -22.37 -11.28
C VAL A 818 21.45 -22.12 -12.73
N VAL A 819 22.37 -21.53 -13.48
CA VAL A 819 22.18 -21.16 -14.88
C VAL A 819 22.67 -22.30 -15.76
N GLU A 820 21.88 -22.66 -16.77
CA GLU A 820 22.30 -23.54 -17.85
C GLU A 820 22.08 -22.85 -19.19
N ILE A 821 23.12 -22.81 -20.02
CA ILE A 821 23.02 -22.38 -21.42
C ILE A 821 22.96 -23.65 -22.26
N ARG A 822 21.89 -23.78 -23.06
CA ARG A 822 21.57 -24.97 -23.84
C ARG A 822 21.47 -24.65 -25.33
N ASP A 823 21.74 -25.61 -26.19
CA ASP A 823 21.35 -25.54 -27.61
C ASP A 823 19.83 -25.63 -27.70
N GLY A 824 19.17 -24.56 -28.17
CA GLY A 824 17.72 -24.47 -28.29
C GLY A 824 17.10 -25.50 -29.25
N ARG A 825 17.89 -26.10 -30.13
CA ARG A 825 17.44 -27.10 -31.10
C ARG A 825 17.37 -28.50 -30.49
N THR A 826 18.35 -28.85 -29.64
CA THR A 826 18.54 -30.21 -29.12
C THR A 826 18.28 -30.34 -27.62
N GLY A 827 18.37 -29.24 -26.86
CA GLY A 827 18.34 -29.22 -25.40
C GLY A 827 19.67 -29.56 -24.73
N GLU A 828 20.75 -29.77 -25.50
CA GLU A 828 22.08 -30.09 -24.98
C GLU A 828 22.62 -28.96 -24.11
N VAL A 829 23.14 -29.28 -22.91
CA VAL A 829 23.80 -28.31 -22.02
C VAL A 829 25.19 -28.00 -22.55
N LEU A 830 25.44 -26.73 -22.84
CA LEU A 830 26.70 -26.21 -23.37
C LEU A 830 27.52 -25.50 -22.30
N HIS A 831 26.84 -24.88 -21.33
CA HIS A 831 27.45 -24.21 -20.19
C HIS A 831 26.56 -24.34 -18.96
N HIS A 832 27.15 -24.36 -17.78
CA HIS A 832 26.42 -24.34 -16.52
C HIS A 832 27.19 -23.60 -15.43
N GLY A 833 26.48 -23.01 -14.46
CA GLY A 833 27.14 -22.37 -13.33
C GLY A 833 26.17 -21.93 -12.24
N VAL A 834 26.66 -21.87 -11.00
CA VAL A 834 25.90 -21.35 -9.86
C VAL A 834 25.85 -19.82 -9.95
N ALA A 835 24.65 -19.26 -9.96
CA ALA A 835 24.33 -17.83 -9.91
C ALA A 835 24.08 -17.34 -8.46
N GLY A 836 23.55 -16.13 -8.29
CA GLY A 836 23.26 -15.51 -6.99
C GLY A 836 22.18 -16.26 -6.18
N GLY A 837 21.53 -15.55 -5.25
CA GLY A 837 20.39 -16.09 -4.51
C GLY A 837 19.16 -16.39 -5.39
N PRO A 838 18.13 -17.05 -4.84
CA PRO A 838 16.93 -17.46 -5.58
C PRO A 838 16.11 -16.28 -6.13
N TRP A 839 16.23 -15.11 -5.49
CA TRP A 839 15.52 -13.87 -5.84
C TRP A 839 16.45 -12.84 -6.50
N ASN A 840 17.68 -13.23 -6.85
CA ASN A 840 18.73 -12.33 -7.30
C ASN A 840 18.92 -12.42 -8.82
N VAL A 841 17.97 -12.98 -9.56
CA VAL A 841 17.99 -13.03 -11.03
C VAL A 841 17.11 -11.89 -11.53
N GLY A 842 17.75 -10.82 -11.96
CA GLY A 842 17.11 -9.60 -12.41
C GLY A 842 16.72 -9.66 -13.87
N SER A 843 17.74 -9.66 -14.74
CA SER A 843 17.55 -9.70 -16.19
C SER A 843 18.73 -10.39 -16.88
N TYR A 844 18.44 -10.95 -18.05
CA TYR A 844 19.45 -11.38 -19.02
C TYR A 844 19.43 -10.46 -20.23
N PHE A 845 20.61 -10.14 -20.76
CA PHE A 845 20.76 -9.31 -21.95
C PHE A 845 22.07 -9.65 -22.68
N THR A 846 22.19 -9.25 -23.95
CA THR A 846 23.35 -9.58 -24.80
C THR A 846 24.09 -8.34 -25.29
N GLY A 847 25.38 -8.53 -25.59
CA GLY A 847 26.25 -7.53 -26.18
C GLY A 847 27.51 -8.15 -26.78
N PRO A 848 28.43 -7.36 -27.36
CA PRO A 848 29.74 -7.84 -27.80
C PRO A 848 30.55 -8.57 -26.71
N GLU A 849 30.23 -8.31 -25.44
CA GLU A 849 30.83 -8.97 -24.30
C GLU A 849 30.35 -10.43 -24.13
N GLY A 850 29.15 -10.78 -24.61
CA GLY A 850 28.52 -12.09 -24.47
C GLY A 850 27.13 -12.00 -23.87
N LEU A 851 26.69 -13.06 -23.20
CA LEU A 851 25.47 -13.06 -22.40
C LEU A 851 25.77 -12.48 -21.02
N VAL A 852 24.98 -11.51 -20.56
CA VAL A 852 25.13 -10.89 -19.24
C VAL A 852 23.89 -11.19 -18.40
N LEU A 853 24.11 -11.61 -17.16
CA LEU A 853 23.11 -11.72 -16.10
C LEU A 853 23.31 -10.54 -15.12
N ALA A 854 22.31 -9.69 -14.98
CA ALA A 854 22.19 -8.76 -13.86
C ALA A 854 21.52 -9.45 -12.68
N GLY A 855 22.09 -9.26 -11.49
CA GLY A 855 21.54 -9.75 -10.23
C GLY A 855 21.97 -8.89 -9.06
N THR A 856 21.45 -9.16 -7.86
CA THR A 856 21.68 -8.33 -6.67
C THR A 856 23.17 -7.99 -6.48
N ALA A 857 23.50 -6.71 -6.62
CA ALA A 857 24.84 -6.13 -6.51
C ALA A 857 25.90 -6.77 -7.44
N SER A 858 25.49 -7.33 -8.59
CA SER A 858 26.42 -7.98 -9.51
C SER A 858 25.98 -8.05 -10.97
N PHE A 859 26.98 -8.13 -11.86
CA PHE A 859 26.82 -8.58 -13.24
C PHE A 859 27.69 -9.82 -13.48
N ARG A 860 27.18 -10.77 -14.25
CA ARG A 860 27.94 -11.96 -14.66
C ARG A 860 27.91 -12.10 -16.17
N THR A 861 29.07 -12.23 -16.79
CA THR A 861 29.23 -12.30 -18.25
C THR A 861 29.69 -13.69 -18.65
N TYR A 862 28.93 -14.36 -19.52
CA TYR A 862 29.29 -15.61 -20.17
C TYR A 862 29.80 -15.29 -21.58
N ALA A 863 31.12 -15.28 -21.75
CA ALA A 863 31.77 -14.79 -22.96
C ALA A 863 31.99 -15.87 -24.02
N ALA A 864 32.19 -15.44 -25.27
CA ALA A 864 32.41 -16.32 -26.42
C ALA A 864 33.71 -17.15 -26.38
N ASP A 865 34.66 -16.76 -25.55
CA ASP A 865 35.89 -17.50 -25.28
C ASP A 865 35.71 -18.61 -24.24
N GLY A 866 34.49 -18.78 -23.72
CA GLY A 866 34.15 -19.74 -22.67
C GLY A 866 34.59 -19.31 -21.27
N GLN A 867 35.04 -18.07 -21.09
CA GLN A 867 35.37 -17.50 -19.78
C GLN A 867 34.15 -16.81 -19.16
N ASP A 868 33.94 -17.08 -17.87
CA ASP A 868 32.92 -16.41 -17.06
C ASP A 868 33.57 -15.25 -16.30
N TYR A 869 32.98 -14.06 -16.42
CA TYR A 869 33.40 -12.88 -15.67
C TYR A 869 32.33 -12.53 -14.63
N SER A 870 32.78 -12.10 -13.45
CA SER A 870 31.89 -11.56 -12.42
C SER A 870 32.34 -10.15 -12.06
N LEU A 871 31.36 -9.27 -11.93
CA LEU A 871 31.52 -7.89 -11.51
C LEU A 871 30.62 -7.66 -10.31
N TYR A 872 31.18 -7.27 -9.18
CA TYR A 872 30.38 -6.81 -8.03
C TYR A 872 30.28 -5.28 -8.04
N THR A 873 29.10 -4.75 -7.73
CA THR A 873 28.83 -3.31 -7.65
C THR A 873 28.65 -2.90 -6.19
N LEU A 874 29.00 -1.65 -5.85
CA LEU A 874 28.67 -1.07 -4.54
C LEU A 874 27.15 -0.90 -4.36
N PRO A 875 26.40 -0.32 -5.33
CA PRO A 875 24.95 -0.28 -5.21
C PRO A 875 24.33 -1.66 -5.43
N SER A 876 23.16 -1.87 -4.82
CA SER A 876 22.32 -3.06 -5.00
C SER A 876 21.67 -3.05 -6.39
N THR A 877 22.44 -3.35 -7.43
CA THR A 877 21.92 -3.56 -8.78
C THR A 877 20.93 -4.73 -8.77
N GLU A 878 19.71 -4.52 -9.23
CA GLU A 878 18.64 -5.53 -9.23
C GLU A 878 18.34 -6.01 -10.65
N THR A 879 18.35 -5.11 -11.63
CA THR A 879 18.16 -5.40 -13.06
C THR A 879 19.20 -4.65 -13.88
N GLY A 880 19.39 -5.00 -15.16
CA GLY A 880 20.34 -4.30 -16.02
C GLY A 880 20.13 -4.50 -17.51
N GLY A 881 20.90 -3.75 -18.30
CA GLY A 881 20.79 -3.70 -19.75
C GLY A 881 21.77 -2.72 -20.37
N PHE A 882 21.60 -2.44 -21.67
CA PHE A 882 22.37 -1.43 -22.38
C PHE A 882 21.45 -0.30 -22.87
N LEU A 883 21.97 0.92 -22.89
CA LEU A 883 21.29 2.09 -23.45
C LEU A 883 22.23 2.93 -24.31
N THR A 884 21.65 3.81 -25.12
CA THR A 884 22.36 4.80 -25.94
C THR A 884 22.46 6.12 -25.19
N GLY A 885 23.65 6.46 -24.73
CA GLY A 885 23.97 7.72 -24.06
C GLY A 885 24.43 8.83 -25.01
N PRO A 886 24.87 9.96 -24.44
CA PRO A 886 25.27 11.16 -25.19
C PRO A 886 26.29 10.87 -26.29
N GLY A 887 26.06 11.44 -27.48
CA GLY A 887 26.93 11.24 -28.64
C GLY A 887 26.89 9.82 -29.23
N GLY A 888 25.86 9.04 -28.92
CA GLY A 888 25.70 7.65 -29.38
C GLY A 888 26.55 6.65 -28.59
N ARG A 889 27.04 7.03 -27.40
CA ARG A 889 27.86 6.16 -26.54
C ARG A 889 27.01 5.04 -25.96
N ARG A 890 27.37 3.77 -26.18
CA ARG A 890 26.74 2.64 -25.49
C ARG A 890 27.14 2.62 -24.01
N LEU A 891 26.15 2.56 -23.11
CA LEU A 891 26.34 2.51 -21.66
C LEU A 891 25.72 1.25 -21.08
N LEU A 892 26.34 0.69 -20.05
CA LEU A 892 25.73 -0.31 -19.18
C LEU A 892 24.87 0.42 -18.15
N VAL A 893 23.63 0.00 -17.96
CA VAL A 893 22.72 0.52 -16.94
C VAL A 893 22.36 -0.57 -15.96
N GLY A 894 22.31 -0.22 -14.68
CA GLY A 894 21.73 -1.03 -13.61
C GLY A 894 20.62 -0.27 -12.92
N GLY A 895 19.43 -0.87 -12.85
CA GLY A 895 18.40 -0.44 -11.90
C GLY A 895 18.88 -0.84 -10.51
N VAL A 896 18.97 0.11 -9.59
CA VAL A 896 19.46 -0.13 -8.24
C VAL A 896 18.37 0.20 -7.24
N GLN A 897 18.38 -0.45 -6.07
CA GLN A 897 17.52 0.00 -4.99
C GLN A 897 17.82 1.48 -4.67
N GLY A 898 16.84 2.35 -4.87
CA GLY A 898 16.98 3.78 -4.70
C GLY A 898 17.40 4.56 -5.95
N GLY A 899 17.33 4.01 -7.17
CA GLY A 899 17.58 4.77 -8.42
C GLY A 899 18.21 3.97 -9.56
N LEU A 900 19.23 4.54 -10.20
CA LEU A 900 20.01 3.86 -11.25
C LEU A 900 21.47 4.32 -11.26
N ASP A 901 22.33 3.42 -11.72
CA ASP A 901 23.74 3.69 -12.00
C ASP A 901 24.09 3.31 -13.45
N LEU A 902 25.03 4.06 -14.03
CA LEU A 902 25.54 3.89 -15.38
C LEU A 902 27.04 3.58 -15.34
N TRP A 903 27.49 2.65 -16.16
CA TRP A 903 28.90 2.28 -16.31
C TRP A 903 29.32 2.22 -17.78
N ASP A 904 30.63 2.28 -18.00
CA ASP A 904 31.20 1.90 -19.28
C ASP A 904 31.12 0.36 -19.46
N PRO A 905 30.61 -0.19 -20.58
CA PRO A 905 30.49 -1.63 -20.76
C PRO A 905 31.79 -2.42 -20.59
N SER A 906 32.96 -1.79 -20.75
CA SER A 906 34.26 -2.43 -20.55
C SER A 906 34.45 -3.03 -19.15
N VAL A 907 33.73 -2.55 -18.13
CA VAL A 907 33.79 -3.08 -16.76
C VAL A 907 33.37 -4.55 -16.66
N LEU A 908 32.52 -5.03 -17.58
CA LEU A 908 31.98 -6.40 -17.59
C LEU A 908 33.05 -7.49 -17.76
N LYS A 909 34.22 -7.13 -18.28
CA LYS A 909 35.36 -8.03 -18.50
C LYS A 909 36.67 -7.54 -17.87
N ALA A 910 36.65 -6.41 -17.16
CA ALA A 910 37.85 -5.79 -16.63
C ALA A 910 38.49 -6.58 -15.47
N GLY A 911 37.73 -7.46 -14.80
CA GLY A 911 38.20 -8.24 -13.66
C GLY A 911 38.34 -7.45 -12.35
N ASN A 912 37.87 -6.19 -12.33
CA ASN A 912 37.90 -5.31 -11.17
C ASN A 912 36.50 -5.16 -10.59
N ASN A 913 36.37 -5.40 -9.28
CA ASN A 913 35.12 -5.19 -8.56
C ASN A 913 34.96 -3.73 -8.13
N TYR A 914 33.71 -3.32 -7.94
CA TYR A 914 33.30 -2.00 -7.46
C TYR A 914 33.76 -0.84 -8.36
N PRO A 915 33.53 -0.91 -9.69
CA PRO A 915 33.88 0.19 -10.58
C PRO A 915 33.07 1.43 -10.25
N ALA A 916 33.69 2.61 -10.42
CA ALA A 916 32.98 3.86 -10.34
C ALA A 916 31.93 3.97 -11.45
N ALA A 917 30.72 4.43 -11.10
CA ALA A 917 29.70 4.78 -12.07
C ALA A 917 30.15 6.03 -12.87
N VAL A 918 29.84 6.05 -14.17
CA VAL A 918 30.04 7.23 -15.03
C VAL A 918 28.87 8.22 -14.93
N GLY A 919 27.74 7.80 -14.37
CA GLY A 919 26.58 8.62 -14.05
C GLY A 919 25.62 7.86 -13.13
N SER A 920 24.86 8.58 -12.30
CA SER A 920 23.88 7.97 -11.40
C SER A 920 22.77 8.94 -11.04
N THR A 921 21.68 8.42 -10.48
CA THR A 921 20.60 9.21 -9.88
C THR A 921 19.99 8.47 -8.69
N THR A 922 19.39 9.21 -7.76
CA THR A 922 18.81 8.63 -6.54
C THR A 922 17.36 9.06 -6.36
N PHE A 923 16.47 8.06 -6.26
CA PHE A 923 15.06 8.15 -5.91
C PHE A 923 14.75 6.97 -4.98
N ILE A 924 14.55 7.20 -3.69
CA ILE A 924 14.54 6.17 -2.64
C ILE A 924 13.52 5.05 -2.92
N GLY A 925 12.34 5.40 -3.46
CA GLY A 925 11.30 4.44 -3.81
C GLY A 925 11.45 3.75 -5.18
N ALA A 926 12.51 4.06 -5.93
CA ALA A 926 12.77 3.43 -7.22
C ALA A 926 13.55 2.12 -7.08
N ARG A 927 13.31 1.18 -7.99
CA ARG A 927 14.07 -0.07 -8.13
C ARG A 927 14.11 -0.53 -9.57
N GLU A 928 12.97 -0.48 -10.25
CA GLU A 928 12.87 -0.82 -11.66
C GLU A 928 13.20 0.40 -12.53
N TYR A 929 13.54 0.12 -13.80
CA TYR A 929 13.75 1.17 -14.77
C TYR A 929 13.28 0.76 -16.17
N PHE A 930 13.07 1.77 -17.00
CA PHE A 930 12.92 1.64 -18.44
C PHE A 930 13.87 2.62 -19.13
N SER A 931 14.36 2.26 -20.32
CA SER A 931 15.13 3.19 -21.17
C SER A 931 14.63 3.17 -22.60
N GLY A 932 14.66 4.33 -23.25
CA GLY A 932 14.40 4.47 -24.67
C GLY A 932 14.38 5.93 -25.13
N ASP A 933 14.63 6.14 -26.42
CA ASP A 933 14.57 7.44 -27.11
C ASP A 933 13.11 7.97 -27.19
N LEU A 934 12.70 8.75 -26.18
CA LEU A 934 11.34 9.27 -26.05
C LEU A 934 11.13 10.57 -26.82
N ASP A 935 12.19 11.33 -27.08
CA ASP A 935 12.11 12.59 -27.81
C ASP A 935 12.65 12.56 -29.25
N GLY A 936 13.21 11.44 -29.67
CA GLY A 936 13.66 11.16 -31.04
C GLY A 936 15.02 11.76 -31.38
N ASP A 937 15.85 12.11 -30.40
CA ASP A 937 17.17 12.72 -30.61
C ASP A 937 18.31 11.69 -30.80
N GLY A 938 18.01 10.40 -30.61
CA GLY A 938 18.96 9.30 -30.71
C GLY A 938 19.75 9.00 -29.42
N VAL A 939 19.41 9.66 -28.31
CA VAL A 939 19.84 9.34 -26.95
C VAL A 939 18.63 8.77 -26.21
N ASP A 940 18.87 7.73 -25.41
CA ASP A 940 17.81 7.17 -24.58
C ASP A 940 17.57 8.03 -23.35
N GLU A 941 16.30 8.30 -23.05
CA GLU A 941 15.88 8.68 -21.72
C GLU A 941 15.87 7.48 -20.78
N VAL A 942 16.03 7.76 -19.49
CA VAL A 942 15.84 6.78 -18.42
C VAL A 942 14.62 7.14 -17.59
N VAL A 943 13.80 6.14 -17.31
CA VAL A 943 12.59 6.24 -16.49
C VAL A 943 12.78 5.37 -15.26
N ASN A 944 12.89 5.99 -14.09
CA ASN A 944 12.89 5.27 -12.81
C ASN A 944 11.46 4.91 -12.43
N LEU A 945 11.26 3.69 -11.94
CA LEU A 945 9.97 3.10 -11.58
C LEU A 945 10.05 2.44 -10.19
N GLY A 946 8.89 2.30 -9.55
CA GLY A 946 8.75 1.51 -8.33
C GLY A 946 8.86 0.00 -8.60
N PHE A 947 8.64 -0.80 -7.56
CA PHE A 947 8.70 -2.27 -7.63
C PHE A 947 7.33 -2.89 -7.39
N ASP A 948 7.02 -3.98 -8.10
CA ASP A 948 5.81 -4.78 -7.87
C ASP A 948 6.00 -5.69 -6.64
N GLU A 949 6.00 -5.08 -5.44
CA GLU A 949 6.24 -5.78 -4.17
C GLU A 949 5.22 -6.91 -3.92
N THR A 950 3.94 -6.62 -4.11
CA THR A 950 2.82 -7.55 -3.87
C THR A 950 2.82 -8.68 -4.89
N GLY A 951 2.99 -8.38 -6.18
CA GLY A 951 3.07 -9.40 -7.22
C GLY A 951 4.30 -10.29 -7.09
N PHE A 952 5.43 -9.74 -6.65
CA PHE A 952 6.64 -10.52 -6.40
C PHE A 952 6.53 -11.42 -5.16
N ASP A 953 5.90 -10.97 -4.06
CA ASP A 953 5.61 -11.85 -2.90
C ASP A 953 4.71 -13.02 -3.30
N ARG A 954 3.64 -12.73 -4.05
CA ARG A 954 2.71 -13.76 -4.56
C ARG A 954 3.39 -14.75 -5.49
N MET A 955 4.27 -14.27 -6.38
CA MET A 955 5.08 -15.13 -7.24
C MET A 955 5.98 -16.06 -6.41
N THR A 956 6.60 -15.53 -5.36
CA THR A 956 7.50 -16.26 -4.47
C THR A 956 6.76 -17.32 -3.66
N GLU A 957 5.53 -17.02 -3.21
CA GLU A 957 4.65 -17.94 -2.49
C GLU A 957 4.24 -19.16 -3.33
N LEU A 958 4.17 -19.04 -4.66
CA LEU A 958 3.90 -20.18 -5.55
C LEU A 958 4.96 -21.29 -5.40
N LEU A 959 6.18 -20.97 -4.96
CA LEU A 959 7.24 -21.94 -4.66
C LEU A 959 7.33 -22.33 -3.18
N GLY A 960 6.55 -21.72 -2.29
CA GLY A 960 6.60 -21.89 -0.84
C GLY A 960 7.53 -20.90 -0.12
N GLY A 961 8.00 -19.84 -0.80
CA GLY A 961 8.80 -18.77 -0.20
C GLY A 961 7.97 -17.52 0.09
N ARG A 962 8.57 -16.49 0.72
CA ARG A 962 8.00 -15.14 0.86
C ARG A 962 9.05 -14.07 0.55
N TYR A 963 8.63 -12.98 -0.07
CA TYR A 963 9.46 -11.82 -0.39
C TYR A 963 8.58 -10.56 -0.38
N LEU A 964 8.53 -9.89 0.78
CA LEU A 964 7.84 -8.62 0.94
C LEU A 964 8.80 -7.63 1.59
N ASN A 965 9.01 -6.48 0.95
CA ASN A 965 9.94 -5.46 1.40
C ASN A 965 9.31 -4.07 1.23
N GLN A 966 8.42 -3.68 2.16
CA GLN A 966 7.64 -2.46 2.01
C GLN A 966 8.41 -1.24 2.50
N PHE A 967 8.58 -0.27 1.61
CA PHE A 967 9.13 1.05 1.95
C PHE A 967 8.04 2.12 1.95
N THR A 968 8.10 3.07 2.88
CA THR A 968 7.21 4.24 2.93
C THR A 968 7.85 5.51 2.37
N ALA A 969 8.89 5.37 1.56
CA ALA A 969 9.44 6.49 0.80
C ALA A 969 8.44 6.96 -0.28
N LEU A 970 8.74 8.10 -0.90
CA LEU A 970 7.98 8.54 -2.07
C LEU A 970 8.19 7.52 -3.19
N SER A 971 7.09 7.06 -3.77
CA SER A 971 7.12 6.25 -4.98
C SER A 971 6.76 7.15 -6.16
N GLN A 972 7.68 7.25 -7.10
CA GLN A 972 7.61 8.21 -8.18
C GLN A 972 8.13 7.59 -9.47
N MET A 973 7.39 7.80 -10.57
CA MET A 973 7.94 7.63 -11.90
C MET A 973 8.68 8.91 -12.27
N THR A 974 9.99 8.83 -12.48
CA THR A 974 10.81 10.00 -12.87
C THR A 974 11.52 9.76 -14.19
N VAL A 975 11.27 10.63 -15.17
CA VAL A 975 11.92 10.65 -16.48
C VAL A 975 13.10 11.61 -16.44
N SER A 976 14.27 11.13 -16.88
CA SER A 976 15.52 11.90 -16.91
C SER A 976 16.18 11.80 -18.29
N THR A 977 16.78 12.91 -18.73
CA THR A 977 17.62 12.94 -19.95
C THR A 977 19.08 12.70 -19.58
N LEU A 978 19.86 12.22 -20.55
CA LEU A 978 21.30 12.01 -20.42
C LEU A 978 22.06 13.06 -21.23
N SER A 979 23.12 13.67 -20.67
CA SER A 979 23.96 14.65 -21.36
C SER A 979 25.44 14.60 -21.00
#